data_AF-A0A1Q3MZW9-F1
#
_entry.id   AF-A0A1Q3MZW9-F1
#
_cell.length_a   1.000
_cell.length_b   1.000
_cell.length_c   1.000
_cell.angle_alpha   90.00
_cell.angle_beta   90.00
_cell.angle_gamma   90.00
#
_symmetry.space_group_name_H-M   'P 1'
#
loop_
_entity.id
_entity.type
_entity.pdbx_description
1 polymer ?
#
loop_
_entity_poly.entity_id
_entity_poly.type
_entity_poly.pdbx_seq_one_letter_code
_entity_poly.pdbx_strand_id
1 'polypeptide(L)'
;MESNRITRHIDRLILDPNNYRFIDRPDYKFVTDDQVADVRIQQRTLNFILGKNQENIQDLISSFKTNGFLDIDQIQIKAVGDKYLVLEGNRRTATLKYLWEEFKAGNDVGALEESDFKSVKLVEIIDENPIQHLITMGLHHISGKKRWSAVNEAQLVNDLIEKYDKSENEVCESLGISKFKLRRSLRTLSLIRQYKTSDYGDQFQTNKYTIFETIVGNPIMKSWLSWDDSQYEAQNKANLEKLFEWISETEEVEEDQDGIERSIIKEPIITQYRQIKEVAEFINDPSAVKRMEESRSITEGYTYSEAIGENRLKNALQNIKSEVQVAFNFSEYMADKDYEEIENLKLKLDRLIPNSLANVLISSQSANLYFPVVRNHFTSAMIHQYRKLNKLQINNLTKVNIFVGGNNIGKTSILETFYLASQLNNLNAFLELEKFRGKFNDDINPLWIDKNFNKPIEIESTFNGVSNVIYLNSEETGDDIDKAGYVTTISAEANLENTSYASELHLFSNKDAQFKFSKMMMLCPATFTSPYRYNSSLLKKAHAFAVEEKYFDEIIEFIREYLDPSIEKIELVNINKESRFMVTSSLLENAVDITKYGEGLQRIFEITLLMVYSRNGIICIDEIDSAIHKSLLIKFTGFVQRLADKYNVQVFLTTHSKECIDAFVENDYPDDELTAFALELDNNGKLECNFLSGNKLKQLVETINIDIR
;
A
#
# COMPACT_ATOMS: atom_id res chain seq x y z
N MET A 1 54.99 -0.86 -34.20
CA MET A 1 55.50 0.14 -35.17
C MET A 1 57.01 0.21 -35.01
N GLU A 2 57.74 0.45 -36.10
CA GLU A 2 59.16 0.75 -36.02
C GLU A 2 59.34 2.11 -35.32
N SER A 3 60.30 2.20 -34.41
CA SER A 3 60.45 3.40 -33.57
C SER A 3 61.90 3.73 -33.28
N ASN A 4 62.23 5.01 -33.34
CA ASN A 4 63.54 5.54 -32.99
C ASN A 4 63.47 6.28 -31.65
N ARG A 5 64.46 6.04 -30.77
CA ARG A 5 64.64 6.86 -29.58
C ARG A 5 65.48 8.08 -29.94
N ILE A 6 64.91 9.26 -29.78
CA ILE A 6 65.58 10.53 -30.11
C ILE A 6 65.50 11.50 -28.93
N THR A 7 66.37 12.50 -28.96
CA THR A 7 66.35 13.60 -28.01
C THR A 7 66.20 14.91 -28.76
N ARG A 8 65.24 15.76 -28.36
CA ARG A 8 64.98 17.05 -28.99
C ARG A 8 64.61 18.10 -27.94
N HIS A 9 64.77 19.37 -28.34
CA HIS A 9 64.32 20.50 -27.55
C HIS A 9 62.78 20.56 -27.53
N ILE A 10 62.21 20.96 -26.39
CA ILE A 10 60.75 21.11 -26.18
C ILE A 10 60.05 22.02 -27.22
N ASP A 11 60.75 22.97 -27.83
CA ASP A 11 60.22 23.90 -28.83
C ASP A 11 60.05 23.25 -30.21
N ARG A 12 60.69 22.10 -30.44
CA ARG A 12 60.50 21.27 -31.64
C ARG A 12 59.22 20.43 -31.57
N LEU A 13 58.61 20.30 -30.40
CA LEU A 13 57.38 19.55 -30.21
C LEU A 13 56.16 20.43 -30.49
N ILE A 14 55.21 19.91 -31.26
CA ILE A 14 53.89 20.51 -31.48
C ILE A 14 52.82 19.59 -30.90
N LEU A 15 51.86 20.19 -30.20
CA LEU A 15 50.74 19.49 -29.57
C LEU A 15 49.76 19.03 -30.63
N ASP A 16 49.10 17.89 -30.42
CA ASP A 16 48.08 17.37 -31.32
C ASP A 16 46.73 18.11 -31.11
N PRO A 17 46.27 18.92 -32.08
CA PRO A 17 45.00 19.63 -31.99
C PRO A 17 43.78 18.73 -32.18
N ASN A 18 43.95 17.53 -32.75
CA ASN A 18 42.89 16.56 -33.03
C ASN A 18 42.74 15.50 -31.94
N ASN A 19 43.36 15.73 -30.78
CA ASN A 19 43.29 14.79 -29.68
C ASN A 19 41.84 14.58 -29.22
N TYR A 20 41.44 13.33 -29.02
CA TYR A 20 40.09 12.96 -28.58
C TYR A 20 39.65 13.65 -27.29
N ARG A 21 40.60 14.10 -26.46
CA ARG A 21 40.34 14.89 -25.25
C ARG A 21 39.55 16.19 -25.50
N PHE A 22 39.52 16.70 -26.72
CA PHE A 22 38.90 17.99 -27.03
C PHE A 22 37.64 17.90 -27.89
N ILE A 23 37.28 16.72 -28.40
CA ILE A 23 36.22 16.58 -29.41
C ILE A 23 34.86 17.05 -28.86
N ASP A 24 34.64 16.92 -27.55
CA ASP A 24 33.45 17.36 -26.86
C ASP A 24 33.40 18.88 -26.57
N ARG A 25 34.44 19.65 -26.94
CA ARG A 25 34.43 21.10 -26.76
C ARG A 25 33.67 21.83 -27.85
N PRO A 26 32.86 22.86 -27.51
CA PRO A 26 32.10 23.64 -28.50
C PRO A 26 32.95 24.31 -29.58
N ASP A 27 34.19 24.70 -29.24
CA ASP A 27 35.12 25.40 -30.12
C ASP A 27 36.17 24.49 -30.78
N TYR A 28 36.02 23.18 -30.61
CA TYR A 28 36.82 22.19 -31.34
C TYR A 28 36.51 22.25 -32.84
N LYS A 29 37.57 22.23 -33.64
CA LYS A 29 37.52 22.10 -35.09
C LYS A 29 38.67 21.22 -35.52
N PHE A 30 38.37 20.23 -36.37
CA PHE A 30 39.37 19.36 -36.97
C PHE A 30 40.42 20.18 -37.73
N VAL A 31 41.68 19.81 -37.59
CA VAL A 31 42.83 20.49 -38.20
C VAL A 31 43.56 19.51 -39.11
N THR A 32 43.89 19.93 -40.33
CA THR A 32 44.65 19.10 -41.28
C THR A 32 46.15 19.12 -40.98
N ASP A 33 46.88 18.10 -41.40
CA ASP A 33 48.32 17.92 -41.13
C ASP A 33 49.21 19.08 -41.62
N ASP A 34 48.78 19.84 -42.63
CA ASP A 34 49.47 21.04 -43.11
C ASP A 34 49.31 22.25 -42.15
N GLN A 35 48.27 22.24 -41.32
CA GLN A 35 47.92 23.34 -40.42
C GLN A 35 48.33 23.09 -38.96
N VAL A 36 48.67 21.85 -38.58
CA VAL A 36 48.97 21.51 -37.17
C VAL A 36 50.12 22.34 -36.58
N ALA A 37 51.06 22.81 -37.40
CA ALA A 37 52.19 23.63 -36.96
C ALA A 37 51.86 25.15 -36.82
N ASP A 38 50.65 25.59 -37.19
CA ASP A 38 50.22 26.98 -37.09
C ASP A 38 50.23 27.47 -35.63
N VAL A 39 50.78 28.66 -35.41
CA VAL A 39 50.98 29.24 -34.07
C VAL A 39 49.67 29.46 -33.33
N ARG A 40 48.60 29.91 -34.01
CA ARG A 40 47.30 30.14 -33.39
C ARG A 40 46.64 28.82 -33.00
N ILE A 41 46.78 27.79 -33.83
CA ILE A 41 46.27 26.45 -33.55
C ILE A 41 47.00 25.84 -32.35
N GLN A 42 48.33 25.96 -32.31
CA GLN A 42 49.14 25.49 -31.18
C GLN A 42 48.79 26.23 -29.88
N GLN A 43 48.57 27.55 -29.93
CA GLN A 43 48.14 28.31 -28.74
C GLN A 43 46.75 27.87 -28.26
N ARG A 44 45.79 27.67 -29.18
CA ARG A 44 44.45 27.14 -28.85
C ARG A 44 44.57 25.77 -28.18
N THR A 45 45.37 24.88 -28.76
CA THR A 45 45.59 23.51 -28.27
C THR A 45 46.28 23.51 -26.90
N LEU A 46 47.24 24.41 -26.68
CA LEU A 46 47.88 24.60 -25.39
C LEU A 46 46.86 25.06 -24.33
N ASN A 47 46.06 26.10 -24.63
CA ASN A 47 45.01 26.59 -23.72
C ASN A 47 43.99 25.49 -23.40
N PHE A 48 43.66 24.67 -24.39
CA PHE A 48 42.81 23.50 -24.20
C PHE A 48 43.35 22.51 -23.18
N ILE A 49 44.66 22.24 -23.21
CA ILE A 49 45.31 21.30 -22.30
C ILE A 49 45.51 21.90 -20.92
N LEU A 50 45.85 23.19 -20.82
CA LEU A 50 46.07 23.87 -19.56
C LEU A 50 44.76 24.06 -18.77
N GLY A 51 43.67 24.44 -19.44
CA GLY A 51 42.46 24.90 -18.76
C GLY A 51 42.62 26.28 -18.12
N LYS A 52 41.59 26.77 -17.44
CA LYS A 52 41.68 28.05 -16.71
C LYS A 52 42.62 27.85 -15.52
N ASN A 53 43.56 28.78 -15.32
CA ASN A 53 44.55 28.71 -14.22
C ASN A 53 45.27 27.36 -14.11
N GLN A 54 45.56 26.74 -15.26
CA GLN A 54 46.29 25.47 -15.37
C GLN A 54 45.59 24.27 -14.65
N GLU A 55 44.30 24.37 -14.34
CA GLU A 55 43.53 23.37 -13.56
C GLU A 55 43.69 21.93 -14.10
N ASN A 56 43.82 21.78 -15.42
CA ASN A 56 43.87 20.47 -16.07
C ASN A 56 45.25 19.80 -16.01
N ILE A 57 46.28 20.48 -15.49
CA ILE A 57 47.65 19.95 -15.38
C ILE A 57 48.33 20.23 -14.02
N GLN A 58 47.61 20.72 -13.00
CA GLN A 58 48.18 21.00 -11.67
C GLN A 58 48.89 19.77 -11.05
N ASP A 59 48.34 18.57 -11.25
CA ASP A 59 48.94 17.30 -10.85
C ASP A 59 50.34 17.10 -11.45
N LEU A 60 50.48 17.36 -12.75
CA LEU A 60 51.76 17.22 -13.46
C LEU A 60 52.73 18.35 -13.12
N ILE A 61 52.25 19.58 -12.93
CA ILE A 61 53.08 20.70 -12.47
C ILE A 61 53.71 20.35 -11.13
N SER A 62 52.91 19.93 -10.15
CA SER A 62 53.41 19.53 -8.84
C SER A 62 54.39 18.37 -8.94
N SER A 63 54.05 17.32 -9.70
CA SER A 63 54.93 16.16 -9.88
C SER A 63 56.27 16.53 -10.50
N PHE A 64 56.28 17.37 -11.54
CA PHE A 64 57.52 17.74 -12.24
C PHE A 64 58.37 18.69 -11.40
N LYS A 65 57.76 19.65 -10.69
CA LYS A 65 58.50 20.52 -9.76
C LYS A 65 59.13 19.72 -8.61
N THR A 66 58.48 18.68 -8.12
CA THR A 66 59.01 17.88 -6.98
C THR A 66 60.03 16.83 -7.40
N ASN A 67 59.79 16.12 -8.50
CA ASN A 67 60.56 14.92 -8.85
C ASN A 67 61.40 15.07 -10.13
N GLY A 68 61.30 16.20 -10.84
CA GLY A 68 61.82 16.35 -12.19
C GLY A 68 60.99 15.58 -13.22
N PHE A 69 61.44 15.60 -14.48
CA PHE A 69 60.79 14.85 -15.56
C PHE A 69 61.23 13.38 -15.55
N LEU A 70 60.35 12.50 -15.08
CA LEU A 70 60.63 11.07 -14.99
C LEU A 70 60.42 10.36 -16.35
N ASP A 71 61.44 9.65 -16.82
CA ASP A 71 61.45 8.85 -18.06
C ASP A 71 60.79 7.47 -17.87
N ILE A 72 59.56 7.46 -17.35
CA ILE A 72 58.78 6.23 -17.09
C ILE A 72 57.79 5.99 -18.24
N ASP A 73 56.95 6.98 -18.53
CA ASP A 73 56.09 6.98 -19.71
C ASP A 73 56.78 7.85 -20.76
N GLN A 74 57.14 7.27 -21.91
CA GLN A 74 57.82 8.02 -22.97
C GLN A 74 56.82 8.88 -23.76
N ILE A 75 57.26 10.02 -24.30
CA ILE A 75 56.45 10.85 -25.19
C ILE A 75 56.65 10.33 -26.61
N GLN A 76 55.55 9.96 -27.28
CA GLN A 76 55.57 9.44 -28.63
C GLN A 76 55.26 10.56 -29.62
N ILE A 77 56.00 10.61 -30.72
CA ILE A 77 55.94 11.67 -31.71
C ILE A 77 56.05 11.13 -33.14
N LYS A 78 55.62 11.95 -34.09
CA LYS A 78 55.84 11.75 -35.54
C LYS A 78 56.43 13.01 -36.16
N ALA A 79 57.32 12.85 -37.13
CA ALA A 79 57.88 13.98 -37.88
C ALA A 79 56.79 14.66 -38.73
N VAL A 80 56.69 15.98 -38.62
CA VAL A 80 55.84 16.85 -39.45
C VAL A 80 56.68 18.04 -39.87
N GLY A 81 57.22 18.00 -41.09
CA GLY A 81 58.18 19.00 -41.57
C GLY A 81 59.48 18.98 -40.74
N ASP A 82 59.84 20.12 -40.16
CA ASP A 82 61.03 20.29 -39.30
C ASP A 82 60.71 20.19 -37.78
N LYS A 83 59.47 19.83 -37.45
CA LYS A 83 58.94 19.67 -36.09
C LYS A 83 58.40 18.26 -35.87
N TYR A 84 57.97 18.00 -34.63
CA TYR A 84 57.48 16.70 -34.21
C TYR A 84 56.11 16.82 -33.53
N LEU A 85 55.10 16.20 -34.14
CA LEU A 85 53.73 16.14 -33.61
C LEU A 85 53.64 15.13 -32.49
N VAL A 86 53.08 15.53 -31.35
CA VAL A 86 52.91 14.68 -30.18
C VAL A 86 51.69 13.78 -30.33
N LEU A 87 51.96 12.51 -30.60
CA LEU A 87 50.99 11.43 -30.70
C LEU A 87 50.53 10.98 -29.31
N GLU A 88 51.47 10.84 -28.37
CA GLU A 88 51.16 10.48 -26.99
C GLU A 88 51.99 11.32 -26.00
N GLY A 89 51.33 11.82 -24.96
CA GLY A 89 51.97 12.69 -23.96
C GLY A 89 51.68 14.18 -24.14
N ASN A 90 50.57 14.54 -24.80
CA ASN A 90 50.14 15.93 -24.97
C ASN A 90 50.10 16.73 -23.66
N ARG A 91 49.55 16.17 -22.56
CA ARG A 91 49.56 16.82 -21.24
C ARG A 91 50.97 17.03 -20.69
N ARG A 92 51.83 16.02 -20.77
CA ARG A 92 53.23 16.08 -20.31
C ARG A 92 54.02 17.14 -21.11
N THR A 93 53.86 17.15 -22.42
CA THR A 93 54.48 18.14 -23.30
C THR A 93 53.98 19.54 -23.01
N ALA A 94 52.67 19.73 -22.83
CA ALA A 94 52.10 21.03 -22.47
C ALA A 94 52.59 21.53 -21.10
N THR A 95 52.68 20.64 -20.10
CA THR A 95 53.26 20.97 -18.79
C THR A 95 54.73 21.37 -18.92
N LEU A 96 55.54 20.64 -19.70
CA LEU A 96 56.93 21.00 -19.96
C LEU A 96 57.05 22.34 -20.69
N LYS A 97 56.19 22.62 -21.68
CA LYS A 97 56.14 23.92 -22.36
C LYS A 97 55.76 25.05 -21.40
N TYR A 98 54.78 24.84 -20.54
CA TYR A 98 54.40 25.81 -19.51
C TYR A 98 55.55 26.09 -18.54
N LEU A 99 56.17 25.04 -17.99
CA LEU A 99 57.32 25.19 -17.08
C LEU A 99 58.55 25.78 -17.78
N TRP A 100 58.71 25.55 -19.08
CA TRP A 100 59.78 26.18 -19.87
C TRP A 100 59.59 27.70 -19.96
N GLU A 101 58.36 28.17 -20.18
CA GLU A 101 58.04 29.60 -20.15
C GLU A 101 58.21 30.20 -18.74
N GLU A 102 57.81 29.49 -17.69
CA GLU A 102 58.05 29.90 -16.30
C GLU A 102 59.55 30.01 -15.99
N PHE A 103 60.36 29.05 -16.46
CA PHE A 103 61.81 29.07 -16.31
C PHE A 103 62.43 30.29 -17.04
N LYS A 104 62.00 30.56 -18.28
CA LYS A 104 62.45 31.75 -19.03
C LYS A 104 62.05 33.06 -18.35
N ALA A 105 60.90 33.09 -17.69
CA ALA A 105 60.42 34.23 -16.92
C ALA A 105 61.14 34.40 -15.57
N GLY A 106 61.99 33.45 -15.17
CA GLY A 106 62.71 33.48 -13.90
C GLY A 106 61.89 32.99 -12.70
N ASN A 107 60.75 32.35 -12.94
CA ASN A 107 59.91 31.76 -11.89
C ASN A 107 60.44 30.38 -11.46
N ASP A 108 60.14 29.97 -10.23
CA ASP A 108 60.57 28.69 -9.69
C ASP A 108 59.88 27.50 -10.38
N VAL A 109 60.70 26.59 -10.95
CA VAL A 109 60.26 25.35 -11.61
C VAL A 109 60.66 24.09 -10.83
N GLY A 110 61.11 24.24 -9.58
CA GLY A 110 61.47 23.14 -8.68
C GLY A 110 62.73 22.40 -9.13
N ALA A 111 62.64 21.07 -9.24
CA ALA A 111 63.76 20.18 -9.54
C ALA A 111 64.17 20.14 -11.03
N LEU A 112 63.52 20.91 -11.91
CA LEU A 112 63.84 20.94 -13.34
C LEU A 112 64.98 21.91 -13.66
N GLU A 113 65.88 21.49 -14.55
CA GLU A 113 67.00 22.30 -15.05
C GLU A 113 66.85 22.62 -16.55
N GLU A 114 67.64 23.56 -17.07
CA GLU A 114 67.61 23.94 -18.50
C GLU A 114 67.85 22.75 -19.44
N SER A 115 68.65 21.78 -18.99
CA SER A 115 68.96 20.53 -19.71
C SER A 115 67.71 19.68 -19.97
N ASP A 116 66.76 19.66 -19.03
CA ASP A 116 65.50 18.88 -19.12
C ASP A 116 64.59 19.38 -20.23
N PHE A 117 64.62 20.69 -20.53
CA PHE A 117 63.83 21.29 -21.62
C PHE A 117 64.53 21.19 -22.98
N LYS A 118 65.86 21.26 -23.00
CA LYS A 118 66.67 21.16 -24.22
C LYS A 118 66.81 19.73 -24.73
N SER A 119 66.75 18.75 -23.83
CA SER A 119 67.04 17.34 -24.12
C SER A 119 65.91 16.41 -23.67
N VAL A 120 64.69 16.65 -24.16
CA VAL A 120 63.55 15.78 -23.88
C VAL A 120 63.73 14.45 -24.63
N LYS A 121 63.65 13.33 -23.91
CA LYS A 121 63.72 11.97 -24.48
C LYS A 121 62.38 11.60 -25.09
N LEU A 122 62.40 11.12 -26.33
CA LEU A 122 61.23 10.93 -27.17
C LEU A 122 61.31 9.60 -27.94
N VAL A 123 60.15 9.08 -28.33
CA VAL A 123 60.02 7.93 -29.23
C VAL A 123 59.37 8.41 -30.52
N GLU A 124 60.16 8.48 -31.58
CA GLU A 124 59.69 8.77 -32.93
C GLU A 124 59.13 7.50 -33.57
N ILE A 125 57.86 7.55 -33.97
CA ILE A 125 57.18 6.48 -34.68
C ILE A 125 57.40 6.68 -36.18
N ILE A 126 57.99 5.68 -36.84
CA ILE A 126 58.25 5.67 -38.28
C ILE A 126 57.08 4.97 -38.96
N ASP A 127 56.60 5.54 -40.08
CA ASP A 127 55.48 5.01 -40.88
C ASP A 127 54.24 4.69 -40.04
N GLU A 128 53.78 5.70 -39.29
CA GLU A 128 52.60 5.62 -38.44
C GLU A 128 51.37 5.10 -39.22
N ASN A 129 50.80 3.99 -38.77
CA ASN A 129 49.47 3.55 -39.18
C ASN A 129 48.40 4.22 -38.28
N PRO A 130 47.52 5.08 -38.84
CA PRO A 130 46.51 5.81 -38.08
C PRO A 130 45.61 4.92 -37.21
N ILE A 131 45.25 3.72 -37.69
CA ILE A 131 44.39 2.78 -36.97
C ILE A 131 45.13 2.23 -35.75
N GLN A 132 46.38 1.79 -35.92
CA GLN A 132 47.17 1.23 -34.83
C GLN A 132 47.53 2.31 -33.79
N HIS A 133 47.71 3.56 -34.21
CA HIS A 133 47.85 4.70 -33.32
C HIS A 133 46.58 4.95 -32.49
N LEU A 134 45.40 4.98 -33.13
CA LEU A 134 44.11 5.10 -32.43
C LEU A 134 43.86 3.97 -31.43
N ILE A 135 44.21 2.73 -31.79
CA ILE A 135 44.12 1.57 -30.89
C ILE A 135 45.04 1.77 -29.67
N THR A 136 46.27 2.23 -29.88
CA THR A 136 47.24 2.47 -28.79
C THR A 136 46.74 3.56 -27.84
N MET A 137 46.23 4.67 -28.39
CA MET A 137 45.60 5.72 -27.59
C MET A 137 44.37 5.20 -26.82
N GLY A 138 43.52 4.41 -27.48
CA GLY A 138 42.37 3.76 -26.85
C GLY A 138 42.78 2.86 -25.69
N LEU A 139 43.82 2.04 -25.85
CA LEU A 139 44.34 1.19 -24.77
C LEU A 139 44.86 2.00 -23.56
N HIS A 140 45.48 3.15 -23.79
CA HIS A 140 45.98 3.99 -22.70
C HIS A 140 44.90 4.85 -22.03
N HIS A 141 43.83 5.23 -22.75
CA HIS A 141 42.82 6.16 -22.23
C HIS A 141 41.46 5.54 -21.93
N ILE A 142 41.10 4.39 -22.53
CA ILE A 142 39.90 3.62 -22.18
C ILE A 142 40.23 2.61 -21.07
N SER A 143 41.40 1.96 -21.14
CA SER A 143 41.85 0.96 -20.15
C SER A 143 42.92 1.44 -19.16
N GLY A 144 43.53 2.62 -19.35
CA GLY A 144 44.64 3.11 -18.50
C GLY A 144 44.28 4.09 -17.37
N LYS A 145 45.31 4.70 -16.76
CA LYS A 145 45.28 5.40 -15.45
C LYS A 145 44.57 6.76 -15.44
N LYS A 146 44.45 7.47 -16.58
CA LYS A 146 43.69 8.74 -16.67
C LYS A 146 42.78 8.72 -17.88
N ARG A 147 41.50 8.43 -17.63
CA ARG A 147 40.47 8.20 -18.64
C ARG A 147 40.06 9.46 -19.38
N TRP A 148 39.63 9.30 -20.62
CA TRP A 148 38.94 10.38 -21.34
C TRP A 148 37.52 10.54 -20.79
N SER A 149 36.82 11.62 -21.18
CA SER A 149 35.38 11.68 -20.93
C SER A 149 34.71 10.54 -21.70
N ALA A 150 33.62 10.00 -21.16
CA ALA A 150 32.96 8.85 -21.76
C ALA A 150 32.45 9.13 -23.20
N VAL A 151 32.10 10.39 -23.50
CA VAL A 151 31.77 10.87 -24.85
C VAL A 151 32.95 10.66 -25.80
N ASN A 152 34.15 11.07 -25.38
CA ASN A 152 35.36 11.02 -26.20
C ASN A 152 35.84 9.58 -26.40
N GLU A 153 35.74 8.73 -25.38
CA GLU A 153 35.97 7.27 -25.52
C GLU A 153 35.01 6.65 -26.53
N ALA A 154 33.72 6.95 -26.42
CA ALA A 154 32.70 6.44 -27.32
C ALA A 154 32.94 6.92 -28.76
N GLN A 155 33.38 8.18 -28.94
CA GLN A 155 33.64 8.72 -30.27
C GLN A 155 34.81 8.02 -30.96
N LEU A 156 35.89 7.68 -30.23
CA LEU A 156 37.00 6.89 -30.79
C LEU A 156 36.53 5.53 -31.26
N VAL A 157 35.73 4.86 -30.44
CA VAL A 157 35.13 3.56 -30.77
C VAL A 157 34.27 3.67 -32.04
N ASN A 158 33.45 4.72 -32.13
CA ASN A 158 32.62 4.97 -33.31
C ASN A 158 33.46 5.27 -34.56
N ASP A 159 34.50 6.10 -34.44
CA ASP A 159 35.38 6.46 -35.55
C ASP A 159 36.13 5.25 -36.11
N LEU A 160 36.57 4.31 -35.26
CA LEU A 160 37.16 3.05 -35.73
C LEU A 160 36.21 2.25 -36.63
N ILE A 161 34.91 2.28 -36.34
CA ILE A 161 33.89 1.57 -37.13
C ILE A 161 33.51 2.39 -38.37
N GLU A 162 33.06 3.64 -38.20
CA GLU A 162 32.51 4.45 -39.30
C GLU A 162 33.57 5.01 -40.25
N LYS A 163 34.76 5.41 -39.75
CA LYS A 163 35.81 6.06 -40.59
C LYS A 163 36.87 5.08 -41.08
N TYR A 164 37.14 4.03 -40.32
CA TYR A 164 38.21 3.07 -40.61
C TYR A 164 37.69 1.66 -40.95
N ASP A 165 36.37 1.51 -41.09
CA ASP A 165 35.67 0.29 -41.57
C ASP A 165 36.04 -0.97 -40.78
N LYS A 166 36.29 -0.82 -39.46
CA LYS A 166 36.56 -1.94 -38.55
C LYS A 166 35.27 -2.61 -38.11
N SER A 167 35.28 -3.94 -38.07
CA SER A 167 34.18 -4.71 -37.51
C SER A 167 34.10 -4.57 -35.98
N GLU A 168 32.90 -4.77 -35.41
CA GLU A 168 32.70 -4.76 -33.94
C GLU A 168 33.66 -5.73 -33.22
N ASN A 169 33.94 -6.89 -33.83
CA ASN A 169 34.85 -7.90 -33.28
C ASN A 169 36.29 -7.36 -33.18
N GLU A 170 36.80 -6.79 -34.27
CA GLU A 170 38.16 -6.25 -34.32
C GLU A 170 38.36 -5.12 -33.31
N VAL A 171 37.36 -4.24 -33.16
CA VAL A 171 37.42 -3.14 -32.18
C VAL A 171 37.42 -3.68 -30.75
N CYS A 172 36.57 -4.65 -30.45
CA CYS A 172 36.54 -5.30 -29.13
C CYS A 172 37.85 -5.99 -28.77
N GLU A 173 38.42 -6.77 -29.70
CA GLU A 173 39.70 -7.47 -29.50
C GLU A 173 40.85 -6.48 -29.36
N SER A 174 40.88 -5.42 -30.17
CA SER A 174 41.95 -4.42 -30.17
C SER A 174 41.96 -3.55 -28.91
N LEU A 175 40.79 -3.19 -28.38
CA LEU A 175 40.65 -2.29 -27.22
C LEU A 175 40.39 -3.03 -25.89
N GLY A 176 40.24 -4.36 -25.91
CA GLY A 176 39.96 -5.15 -24.72
C GLY A 176 38.62 -4.83 -24.06
N ILE A 177 37.61 -4.42 -24.84
CA ILE A 177 36.26 -4.10 -24.36
C ILE A 177 35.23 -5.13 -24.80
N SER A 178 34.21 -5.36 -23.98
CA SER A 178 33.12 -6.27 -24.34
C SER A 178 32.24 -5.67 -25.44
N LYS A 179 31.64 -6.52 -26.28
CA LYS A 179 30.60 -6.10 -27.24
C LYS A 179 29.44 -5.37 -26.59
N PHE A 180 29.11 -5.75 -25.35
CA PHE A 180 28.09 -5.06 -24.57
C PHE A 180 28.47 -3.59 -24.32
N LYS A 181 29.71 -3.32 -23.86
CA LYS A 181 30.22 -1.96 -23.66
C LYS A 181 30.26 -1.20 -24.99
N LEU A 182 30.80 -1.81 -26.04
CA LEU A 182 30.86 -1.24 -27.40
C LEU A 182 29.48 -0.77 -27.88
N ARG A 183 28.50 -1.69 -27.94
CA ARG A 183 27.15 -1.40 -28.42
C ARG A 183 26.43 -0.39 -27.54
N ARG A 184 26.66 -0.39 -26.23
CA ARG A 184 26.12 0.63 -25.33
C ARG A 184 26.65 2.02 -25.70
N SER A 185 27.95 2.16 -25.92
CA SER A 185 28.56 3.42 -26.36
C SER A 185 28.00 3.91 -27.70
N LEU A 186 27.82 3.01 -28.67
CA LEU A 186 27.22 3.35 -29.97
C LEU A 186 25.77 3.82 -29.84
N ARG A 187 24.94 3.14 -29.03
CA ARG A 187 23.57 3.59 -28.74
C ARG A 187 23.55 4.97 -28.10
N THR A 188 24.40 5.19 -27.10
CA THR A 188 24.49 6.49 -26.41
C THR A 188 24.83 7.60 -27.39
N LEU A 189 25.83 7.41 -28.24
CA LEU A 189 26.20 8.40 -29.25
C LEU A 189 25.07 8.66 -30.25
N SER A 190 24.37 7.62 -30.70
CA SER A 190 23.25 7.80 -31.62
C SER A 190 22.11 8.59 -30.99
N LEU A 191 21.77 8.32 -29.72
CA LEU A 191 20.75 9.09 -29.01
C LEU A 191 21.19 10.55 -28.78
N ILE A 192 22.48 10.78 -28.50
CA ILE A 192 23.05 12.13 -28.43
C ILE A 192 22.98 12.85 -29.78
N ARG A 193 23.23 12.15 -30.90
CA ARG A 193 23.08 12.72 -32.25
C ARG A 193 21.63 13.16 -32.49
N GLN A 194 20.66 12.30 -32.15
CA GLN A 194 19.23 12.61 -32.23
C GLN A 194 18.85 13.83 -31.36
N TYR A 195 19.41 13.93 -30.15
CA TYR A 195 19.21 15.10 -29.29
C TYR A 195 19.80 16.37 -29.91
N LYS A 196 21.03 16.31 -30.41
CA LYS A 196 21.72 17.44 -31.07
C LYS A 196 21.01 17.95 -32.33
N THR A 197 20.21 17.09 -32.98
CA THR A 197 19.38 17.46 -34.13
C THR A 197 17.97 17.93 -33.76
N SER A 198 17.60 17.87 -32.48
CA SER A 198 16.31 18.36 -31.99
C SER A 198 16.39 19.86 -31.64
N ASP A 199 15.25 20.45 -31.30
CA ASP A 199 15.14 21.86 -30.88
C ASP A 199 15.94 22.18 -29.59
N TYR A 200 16.39 21.15 -28.87
CA TYR A 200 17.18 21.28 -27.64
C TYR A 200 18.68 21.05 -27.84
N GLY A 201 19.13 20.85 -29.09
CA GLY A 201 20.46 20.30 -29.38
C GLY A 201 21.64 21.17 -28.93
N ASP A 202 21.44 22.48 -28.89
CA ASP A 202 22.37 23.49 -28.37
C ASP A 202 22.58 23.42 -26.86
N GLN A 203 21.65 22.80 -26.11
CA GLN A 203 21.76 22.57 -24.67
C GLN A 203 22.58 21.32 -24.29
N PHE A 204 23.20 20.63 -25.26
CA PHE A 204 24.03 19.45 -24.96
C PHE A 204 25.34 19.85 -24.26
N GLN A 205 25.61 19.19 -23.13
CA GLN A 205 26.86 19.30 -22.39
C GLN A 205 27.44 17.90 -22.12
N THR A 206 28.77 17.78 -22.03
CA THR A 206 29.46 16.48 -21.83
C THR A 206 28.96 15.71 -20.60
N ASN A 207 28.59 16.42 -19.53
CA ASN A 207 28.03 15.83 -18.31
C ASN A 207 26.70 15.08 -18.54
N LYS A 208 25.90 15.48 -19.55
CA LYS A 208 24.64 14.81 -19.92
C LYS A 208 24.87 13.42 -20.52
N TYR A 209 26.08 13.06 -20.96
CA TYR A 209 26.36 11.72 -21.53
C TYR A 209 25.89 10.59 -20.63
N THR A 210 26.10 10.72 -19.31
CA THR A 210 25.69 9.68 -18.35
C THR A 210 24.17 9.50 -18.27
N ILE A 211 23.39 10.55 -18.55
CA ILE A 211 21.92 10.49 -18.64
C ILE A 211 21.53 9.63 -19.86
N PHE A 212 22.05 9.97 -21.05
CA PHE A 212 21.82 9.22 -22.29
C PHE A 212 22.27 7.76 -22.18
N GLU A 213 23.44 7.52 -21.58
CA GLU A 213 23.98 6.17 -21.36
C GLU A 213 23.09 5.35 -20.41
N THR A 214 22.45 6.00 -19.43
CA THR A 214 21.53 5.34 -18.51
C THR A 214 20.19 5.02 -19.18
N ILE A 215 19.69 5.91 -20.04
CA ILE A 215 18.48 5.70 -20.85
C ILE A 215 18.64 4.45 -21.73
N VAL A 216 19.67 4.40 -22.57
CA VAL A 216 19.89 3.25 -23.48
C VAL A 216 20.35 1.98 -22.74
N GLY A 217 20.80 2.13 -21.50
CA GLY A 217 21.14 1.02 -20.60
C GLY A 217 19.94 0.42 -19.87
N ASN A 218 18.81 1.12 -19.79
CA ASN A 218 17.61 0.68 -19.10
C ASN A 218 16.64 -0.02 -20.07
N PRO A 219 16.34 -1.32 -19.88
CA PRO A 219 15.44 -2.06 -20.77
C PRO A 219 14.04 -1.45 -20.90
N ILE A 220 13.49 -0.92 -19.81
CA ILE A 220 12.15 -0.32 -19.77
C ILE A 220 12.13 0.94 -20.62
N MET A 221 13.12 1.82 -20.44
CA MET A 221 13.25 3.05 -21.24
C MET A 221 13.42 2.75 -22.73
N LYS A 222 14.24 1.74 -23.08
CA LYS A 222 14.39 1.31 -24.47
C LYS A 222 13.07 0.80 -25.07
N SER A 223 12.31 0.01 -24.31
CA SER A 223 10.99 -0.46 -24.73
C SER A 223 10.04 0.71 -24.94
N TRP A 224 10.02 1.66 -24.02
CA TRP A 224 9.17 2.85 -24.08
C TRP A 224 9.50 3.76 -25.28
N LEU A 225 10.79 3.90 -25.62
CA LEU A 225 11.25 4.61 -26.82
C LEU A 225 11.07 3.81 -28.13
N SER A 226 10.71 2.54 -28.05
CA SER A 226 10.73 1.61 -29.20
C SER A 226 12.10 1.62 -29.89
N TRP A 227 13.17 1.41 -29.10
CA TRP A 227 14.54 1.45 -29.59
C TRP A 227 14.87 0.33 -30.58
N ASP A 228 15.38 0.69 -31.75
CA ASP A 228 15.87 -0.25 -32.78
C ASP A 228 17.38 -0.47 -32.63
N ASP A 229 17.75 -1.69 -32.26
CA ASP A 229 19.14 -2.11 -32.09
C ASP A 229 19.91 -2.30 -33.41
N SER A 230 19.22 -2.36 -34.56
CA SER A 230 19.83 -2.46 -35.89
C SER A 230 20.16 -1.09 -36.49
N GLN A 231 19.26 -0.11 -36.30
CA GLN A 231 19.45 1.26 -36.78
C GLN A 231 20.08 2.18 -35.73
N TYR A 232 20.21 1.71 -34.48
CA TYR A 232 20.61 2.52 -33.34
C TYR A 232 19.72 3.77 -33.15
N GLU A 233 18.41 3.65 -33.36
CA GLU A 233 17.48 4.79 -33.38
C GLU A 233 16.23 4.54 -32.52
N ALA A 234 15.68 5.60 -31.91
CA ALA A 234 14.40 5.54 -31.22
C ALA A 234 13.25 5.73 -32.23
N GLN A 235 12.40 4.72 -32.42
CA GLN A 235 11.34 4.78 -33.44
C GLN A 235 10.11 5.57 -32.97
N ASN A 236 9.87 5.66 -31.66
CA ASN A 236 8.75 6.44 -31.13
C ASN A 236 9.13 7.91 -30.95
N LYS A 237 8.87 8.73 -31.98
CA LYS A 237 9.20 10.16 -32.00
C LYS A 237 8.49 10.97 -30.90
N ALA A 238 7.23 10.65 -30.58
CA ALA A 238 6.48 11.38 -29.55
C ALA A 238 7.08 11.18 -28.15
N ASN A 239 7.48 9.95 -27.82
CA ASN A 239 8.16 9.66 -26.56
C ASN A 239 9.58 10.22 -26.52
N LEU A 240 10.27 10.22 -27.67
CA LEU A 240 11.60 10.81 -27.80
C LEU A 240 11.56 12.33 -27.54
N GLU A 241 10.56 13.03 -28.09
CA GLU A 241 10.35 14.45 -27.89
C GLU A 241 10.06 14.78 -26.42
N LYS A 242 9.14 14.05 -25.77
CA LYS A 242 8.90 14.14 -24.32
C LYS A 242 10.17 13.95 -23.50
N LEU A 243 10.95 12.92 -23.82
CA LEU A 243 12.20 12.66 -23.11
C LEU A 243 13.20 13.81 -23.26
N PHE A 244 13.31 14.38 -24.45
CA PHE A 244 14.19 15.52 -24.71
C PHE A 244 13.72 16.78 -23.98
N GLU A 245 12.41 17.00 -23.92
CA GLU A 245 11.79 18.04 -23.09
C GLU A 245 12.15 17.85 -21.60
N TRP A 246 12.05 16.63 -21.07
CA TRP A 246 12.32 16.36 -19.65
C TRP A 246 13.77 16.60 -19.24
N ILE A 247 14.73 16.54 -20.17
CA ILE A 247 16.17 16.74 -19.91
C ILE A 247 16.69 18.11 -20.39
N SER A 248 15.78 19.01 -20.78
CA SER A 248 16.10 20.33 -21.34
C SER A 248 15.28 21.43 -20.68
N GLU A 249 15.78 22.66 -20.78
CA GLU A 249 15.01 23.85 -20.43
C GLU A 249 14.02 24.15 -21.56
N THR A 250 12.82 24.58 -21.18
CA THR A 250 11.72 24.93 -22.11
C THR A 250 11.22 26.34 -21.82
N GLU A 251 10.76 27.05 -22.85
CA GLU A 251 10.13 28.36 -22.71
C GLU A 251 8.64 28.25 -22.97
N GLU A 252 7.83 28.81 -22.08
CA GLU A 252 6.37 28.93 -22.25
C GLU A 252 6.00 30.41 -22.22
N VAL A 253 5.19 30.85 -23.19
CA VAL A 253 4.71 32.23 -23.26
C VAL A 253 3.34 32.28 -22.59
N GLU A 254 3.24 32.98 -21.46
CA GLU A 254 1.97 33.27 -20.81
C GLU A 254 1.56 34.71 -21.11
N GLU A 255 0.34 34.93 -21.61
CA GLU A 255 -0.28 36.26 -21.66
C GLU A 255 -0.82 36.59 -20.25
N ASP A 256 -0.34 37.69 -19.68
CA ASP A 256 -0.92 38.21 -18.43
C ASP A 256 -2.31 38.84 -18.67
N GLN A 257 -3.00 39.20 -17.57
CA GLN A 257 -4.37 39.75 -17.64
C GLN A 257 -4.47 41.07 -18.41
N ASP A 258 -3.33 41.71 -18.72
CA ASP A 258 -3.22 42.95 -19.49
C ASP A 258 -2.83 42.70 -20.96
N GLY A 259 -2.70 41.44 -21.39
CA GLY A 259 -2.32 41.03 -22.74
C GLY A 259 -0.82 41.16 -23.03
N ILE A 260 0.02 41.19 -22.00
CA ILE A 260 1.48 41.23 -22.14
C ILE A 260 2.00 39.80 -22.09
N GLU A 261 2.59 39.36 -23.21
CA GLU A 261 3.31 38.09 -23.31
C GLU A 261 4.55 38.09 -22.40
N ARG A 262 4.62 37.16 -21.45
CA ARG A 262 5.79 36.90 -20.61
C ARG A 262 6.30 35.49 -20.87
N SER A 263 7.57 35.38 -21.26
CA SER A 263 8.26 34.11 -21.39
C SER A 263 8.69 33.58 -20.03
N ILE A 264 8.19 32.43 -19.62
CA ILE A 264 8.58 31.70 -18.41
C ILE A 264 9.49 30.54 -18.83
N ILE A 265 10.72 30.52 -18.29
CA ILE A 265 11.66 29.41 -18.48
C ILE A 265 11.32 28.32 -17.46
N LYS A 266 11.06 27.11 -17.94
CA LYS A 266 10.84 25.90 -17.13
C LYS A 266 12.11 25.06 -17.07
N GLU A 267 12.58 24.77 -15.86
CA GLU A 267 13.74 23.90 -15.62
C GLU A 267 13.48 22.43 -16.04
N PRO A 268 14.51 21.64 -16.38
CA PRO A 268 14.37 20.23 -16.73
C PRO A 268 13.82 19.40 -15.56
N ILE A 269 12.97 18.41 -15.87
CA ILE A 269 12.45 17.45 -14.87
C ILE A 269 13.57 16.50 -14.41
N ILE A 270 14.44 16.08 -15.35
CA ILE A 270 15.53 15.13 -15.13
C ILE A 270 16.85 15.85 -15.29
N THR A 271 17.57 16.03 -14.18
CA THR A 271 18.88 16.71 -14.15
C THR A 271 20.03 15.75 -13.86
N GLN A 272 19.75 14.56 -13.32
CA GLN A 272 20.75 13.57 -12.92
C GLN A 272 20.48 12.19 -13.50
N TYR A 273 21.54 11.45 -13.83
CA TYR A 273 21.44 10.10 -14.41
C TYR A 273 20.70 9.08 -13.51
N ARG A 274 20.71 9.28 -12.18
CA ARG A 274 20.04 8.37 -11.22
C ARG A 274 18.52 8.41 -11.35
N GLN A 275 17.97 9.58 -11.67
CA GLN A 275 16.54 9.82 -11.82
C GLN A 275 15.93 9.04 -13.00
N ILE A 276 16.73 8.63 -13.99
CA ILE A 276 16.27 7.77 -15.09
C ILE A 276 15.75 6.42 -14.57
N LYS A 277 16.32 5.90 -13.49
CA LYS A 277 15.83 4.66 -12.89
C LYS A 277 14.48 4.87 -12.21
N GLU A 278 14.33 5.97 -11.48
CA GLU A 278 13.08 6.32 -10.79
C GLU A 278 11.94 6.53 -11.79
N VAL A 279 12.19 7.26 -12.87
CA VAL A 279 11.21 7.46 -13.96
C VAL A 279 10.84 6.12 -14.61
N ALA A 280 11.83 5.25 -14.86
CA ALA A 280 11.58 3.94 -15.46
C ALA A 280 10.70 3.02 -14.59
N GLU A 281 10.58 3.26 -13.28
CA GLU A 281 9.69 2.47 -12.42
C GLU A 281 8.20 2.72 -12.72
N PHE A 282 7.83 3.92 -13.20
CA PHE A 282 6.44 4.29 -13.51
C PHE A 282 6.19 4.75 -14.95
N ILE A 283 7.20 4.74 -15.84
CA ILE A 283 7.11 5.26 -17.20
C ILE A 283 6.01 4.63 -18.08
N ASN A 284 5.58 3.41 -17.74
CA ASN A 284 4.51 2.68 -18.44
C ASN A 284 3.11 2.97 -17.91
N ASP A 285 2.98 3.80 -16.87
CA ASP A 285 1.73 4.29 -16.31
C ASP A 285 1.46 5.71 -16.84
N PRO A 286 0.58 5.89 -17.83
CA PRO A 286 0.35 7.20 -18.44
C PRO A 286 -0.17 8.25 -17.46
N SER A 287 -0.87 7.83 -16.39
CA SER A 287 -1.42 8.73 -15.39
C SER A 287 -0.32 9.29 -14.47
N ALA A 288 0.62 8.42 -14.05
CA ALA A 288 1.79 8.81 -13.28
C ALA A 288 2.75 9.71 -14.08
N VAL A 289 2.96 9.38 -15.37
CA VAL A 289 3.77 10.23 -16.27
C VAL A 289 3.14 11.60 -16.45
N LYS A 290 1.82 11.67 -16.68
CA LYS A 290 1.11 12.94 -16.77
C LYS A 290 1.23 13.77 -15.50
N ARG A 291 1.10 13.12 -14.32
CA ARG A 291 1.28 13.80 -13.03
C ARG A 291 2.69 14.33 -12.84
N MET A 292 3.72 13.59 -13.27
CA MET A 292 5.10 14.06 -13.28
C MET A 292 5.28 15.27 -14.19
N GLU A 293 4.72 15.25 -15.39
CA GLU A 293 4.78 16.36 -16.36
C GLU A 293 4.10 17.62 -15.80
N GLU A 294 2.90 17.49 -15.23
CA GLU A 294 2.13 18.60 -14.64
C GLU A 294 2.81 19.20 -13.39
N SER A 295 3.36 18.36 -12.51
CA SER A 295 4.00 18.79 -11.27
C SER A 295 5.49 19.14 -11.43
N ARG A 296 6.08 18.79 -12.58
CA ARG A 296 7.53 18.75 -12.83
C ARG A 296 8.32 18.02 -11.74
N SER A 297 7.70 17.03 -11.08
CA SER A 297 8.28 16.28 -9.97
C SER A 297 8.23 14.78 -10.23
N ILE A 298 9.41 14.16 -10.32
CA ILE A 298 9.54 12.70 -10.44
C ILE A 298 8.93 12.02 -9.21
N THR A 299 9.09 12.61 -8.03
CA THR A 299 8.53 12.09 -6.78
C THR A 299 7.01 12.07 -6.81
N GLU A 300 6.36 13.09 -7.36
CA GLU A 300 4.90 13.13 -7.49
C GLU A 300 4.37 12.10 -8.51
N GLY A 301 5.06 11.90 -9.64
CA GLY A 301 4.72 10.82 -10.58
C GLY A 301 4.89 9.45 -9.94
N TYR A 302 5.99 9.27 -9.21
CA TYR A 302 6.32 8.04 -8.50
C TYR A 302 5.28 7.67 -7.43
N THR A 303 4.83 8.64 -6.62
CA THR A 303 3.83 8.41 -5.56
C THR A 303 2.44 8.17 -6.11
N TYR A 304 2.14 8.69 -7.31
CA TYR A 304 0.84 8.54 -7.95
C TYR A 304 0.64 7.17 -8.63
N SER A 305 1.71 6.40 -8.87
CA SER A 305 1.58 5.10 -9.53
C SER A 305 1.04 4.00 -8.59
N GLU A 306 -0.15 3.48 -8.91
CA GLU A 306 -0.82 2.42 -8.15
C GLU A 306 0.02 1.12 -8.08
N ALA A 307 0.72 0.77 -9.16
CA ALA A 307 1.54 -0.44 -9.25
C ALA A 307 2.77 -0.43 -8.32
N ILE A 308 3.28 0.76 -7.99
CA ILE A 308 4.42 0.93 -7.08
C ILE A 308 3.97 0.90 -5.62
N GLY A 309 2.77 1.42 -5.32
CA GLY A 309 2.17 1.34 -3.98
C GLY A 309 2.06 -0.11 -3.48
N GLU A 310 1.64 -1.02 -4.35
CA GLU A 310 1.48 -2.44 -4.01
C GLU A 310 2.83 -3.15 -3.74
N ASN A 311 3.84 -2.89 -4.57
CA ASN A 311 5.18 -3.48 -4.39
C ASN A 311 5.90 -2.93 -3.15
N ARG A 312 5.74 -1.64 -2.83
CA ARG A 312 6.26 -1.05 -1.59
C ARG A 312 5.65 -1.68 -0.36
N LEU A 313 4.33 -1.88 -0.36
CA LEU A 313 3.64 -2.54 0.73
C LEU A 313 4.15 -3.97 0.92
N LYS A 314 4.28 -4.75 -0.17
CA LYS A 314 4.83 -6.12 -0.13
C LYS A 314 6.25 -6.17 0.47
N ASN A 315 7.15 -5.27 0.06
CA ASN A 315 8.51 -5.21 0.60
C ASN A 315 8.54 -4.79 2.08
N ALA A 316 7.71 -3.81 2.47
CA ALA A 316 7.60 -3.38 3.86
C ALA A 316 7.11 -4.52 4.76
N LEU A 317 6.11 -5.30 4.31
CA LEU A 317 5.59 -6.46 5.04
C LEU A 317 6.64 -7.58 5.19
N GLN A 318 7.46 -7.83 4.16
CA GLN A 318 8.55 -8.80 4.25
C GLN A 318 9.62 -8.39 5.29
N ASN A 319 9.99 -7.10 5.31
CA ASN A 319 10.97 -6.59 6.27
C ASN A 319 10.42 -6.63 7.71
N ILE A 320 9.15 -6.27 7.92
CA ILE A 320 8.51 -6.39 9.23
C ILE A 320 8.58 -7.84 9.73
N LYS A 321 8.26 -8.81 8.86
CA LYS A 321 8.33 -10.24 9.20
C LYS A 321 9.74 -10.67 9.63
N SER A 322 10.79 -10.28 8.89
CA SER A 322 12.16 -10.68 9.22
C SER A 322 12.64 -10.04 10.53
N GLU A 323 12.39 -8.76 10.74
CA GLU A 323 12.87 -8.04 11.92
C GLU A 323 12.14 -8.46 13.20
N VAL A 324 10.83 -8.76 13.12
CA VAL A 324 10.07 -9.31 14.26
C VAL A 324 10.62 -10.67 14.68
N GLN A 325 10.99 -11.52 13.72
CA GLN A 325 11.60 -12.83 14.03
C GLN A 325 12.96 -12.66 14.72
N VAL A 326 13.76 -11.68 14.31
CA VAL A 326 15.03 -11.35 14.97
C VAL A 326 14.76 -10.88 16.41
N ALA A 327 13.84 -9.93 16.61
CA ALA A 327 13.48 -9.44 17.93
C ALA A 327 12.99 -10.57 18.86
N PHE A 328 12.19 -11.50 18.34
CA PHE A 328 11.74 -12.67 19.08
C PHE A 328 12.89 -13.60 19.50
N ASN A 329 13.85 -13.85 18.60
CA ASN A 329 15.00 -14.72 18.89
C ASN A 329 15.94 -14.12 19.96
N PHE A 330 15.93 -12.80 20.15
CA PHE A 330 16.77 -12.09 21.12
C PHE A 330 15.96 -11.48 22.28
N SER A 331 14.74 -11.97 22.53
CA SER A 331 13.83 -11.38 23.54
C SER A 331 14.38 -11.40 24.97
N GLU A 332 15.32 -12.30 25.28
CA GLU A 332 15.97 -12.39 26.59
C GLU A 332 16.81 -11.15 26.95
N TYR A 333 17.14 -10.31 25.96
CA TYR A 333 17.91 -9.08 26.15
C TYR A 333 17.05 -7.81 26.30
N MET A 334 15.71 -7.94 26.30
CA MET A 334 14.80 -6.80 26.34
C MET A 334 14.72 -6.14 27.74
N ALA A 335 14.74 -4.81 27.77
CA ALA A 335 14.51 -3.97 28.94
C ALA A 335 13.11 -3.32 28.90
N ASP A 336 12.64 -2.76 30.02
CA ASP A 336 11.31 -2.14 30.17
C ASP A 336 10.94 -1.15 29.05
N LYS A 337 11.92 -0.38 28.57
CA LYS A 337 11.74 0.58 27.47
C LYS A 337 11.49 -0.10 26.12
N ASP A 338 12.08 -1.27 25.89
CA ASP A 338 11.91 -2.04 24.65
C ASP A 338 10.50 -2.64 24.57
N TYR A 339 9.93 -3.04 25.72
CA TYR A 339 8.53 -3.49 25.79
C TYR A 339 7.54 -2.37 25.44
N GLU A 340 7.78 -1.14 25.90
CA GLU A 340 6.97 0.04 25.55
C GLU A 340 7.07 0.37 24.04
N GLU A 341 8.25 0.20 23.45
CA GLU A 341 8.45 0.39 22.01
C GLU A 341 7.75 -0.69 21.18
N ILE A 342 7.78 -1.95 21.63
CA ILE A 342 7.03 -3.06 21.03
C ILE A 342 5.52 -2.82 21.14
N GLU A 343 5.02 -2.34 22.27
CA GLU A 343 3.60 -2.01 22.45
C GLU A 343 3.16 -0.90 21.49
N ASN A 344 3.99 0.13 21.32
CA ASN A 344 3.73 1.20 20.35
C ASN A 344 3.76 0.72 18.90
N LEU A 345 4.68 -0.21 18.56
CA LEU A 345 4.73 -0.84 17.24
C LEU A 345 3.51 -1.71 16.99
N LYS A 346 3.07 -2.49 17.98
CA LYS A 346 1.81 -3.26 17.93
C LYS A 346 0.63 -2.36 17.63
N LEU A 347 0.46 -1.25 18.35
CA LEU A 347 -0.62 -0.29 18.11
C LEU A 347 -0.62 0.31 16.69
N LYS A 348 0.57 0.48 16.09
CA LYS A 348 0.69 0.96 14.70
C LYS A 348 0.40 -0.13 13.68
N LEU A 349 0.88 -1.35 13.92
CA LEU A 349 0.63 -2.52 13.07
C LEU A 349 -0.85 -2.92 13.11
N ASP A 350 -1.51 -2.83 14.28
CA ASP A 350 -2.95 -3.05 14.45
C ASP A 350 -3.79 -2.09 13.58
N ARG A 351 -3.28 -0.89 13.28
CA ARG A 351 -3.94 0.08 12.38
C ARG A 351 -3.70 -0.24 10.89
N LEU A 352 -2.67 -1.01 10.56
CA LEU A 352 -2.27 -1.37 9.19
C LEU A 352 -2.83 -2.73 8.75
N ILE A 353 -3.04 -3.63 9.69
CA ILE A 353 -3.89 -4.80 9.49
C ILE A 353 -5.28 -4.22 9.20
N PRO A 354 -5.89 -4.48 8.03
CA PRO A 354 -7.30 -4.17 7.83
C PRO A 354 -8.08 -5.14 8.69
N ASN A 355 -8.07 -4.92 10.02
CA ASN A 355 -8.75 -5.64 11.08
C ASN A 355 -9.27 -6.99 10.58
N SER A 356 -8.45 -7.97 10.21
CA SER A 356 -8.98 -9.06 9.35
C SER A 356 -9.77 -10.12 10.12
N LEU A 357 -9.87 -9.95 11.45
CA LEU A 357 -10.89 -10.58 12.29
C LEU A 357 -11.89 -9.55 12.84
N ALA A 358 -11.44 -8.32 13.08
CA ALA A 358 -12.33 -7.26 13.51
C ALA A 358 -13.29 -6.81 12.40
N ASN A 359 -12.94 -6.80 11.11
CA ASN A 359 -13.76 -6.53 9.91
C ASN A 359 -14.62 -7.71 9.48
N VAL A 360 -14.31 -8.92 9.94
CA VAL A 360 -15.24 -10.05 9.83
C VAL A 360 -16.36 -9.93 10.88
N LEU A 361 -16.13 -9.22 11.99
CA LEU A 361 -17.14 -8.85 13.00
C LEU A 361 -17.72 -7.42 12.83
N ILE A 362 -17.03 -6.50 12.13
CA ILE A 362 -17.44 -5.09 11.92
C ILE A 362 -18.34 -4.95 10.68
N SER A 363 -18.49 -6.00 9.88
CA SER A 363 -19.32 -6.00 8.67
C SER A 363 -20.75 -6.53 8.84
N SER A 364 -21.36 -6.42 10.04
CA SER A 364 -22.82 -6.60 10.10
C SER A 364 -23.60 -5.54 9.31
N GLN A 365 -22.92 -4.53 8.72
CA GLN A 365 -23.48 -3.63 7.72
C GLN A 365 -22.76 -3.65 6.34
N SER A 366 -21.69 -4.43 6.15
CA SER A 366 -21.06 -4.55 4.80
C SER A 366 -21.69 -5.65 3.96
N ALA A 367 -22.52 -6.51 4.57
CA ALA A 367 -23.38 -7.41 3.83
C ALA A 367 -24.57 -6.63 3.25
N ASN A 368 -24.92 -6.91 2.00
CA ASN A 368 -25.97 -6.16 1.32
C ASN A 368 -27.33 -6.57 1.90
N LEU A 369 -28.14 -5.60 2.30
CA LEU A 369 -29.53 -5.85 2.67
C LEU A 369 -30.30 -6.32 1.43
N TYR A 370 -30.99 -7.46 1.54
CA TYR A 370 -31.88 -7.94 0.49
C TYR A 370 -33.10 -7.02 0.37
N PHE A 371 -33.70 -6.66 1.51
CA PHE A 371 -34.82 -5.72 1.55
C PHE A 371 -34.33 -4.31 1.89
N PRO A 372 -34.44 -3.33 0.97
CA PRO A 372 -34.13 -1.95 1.28
C PRO A 372 -35.18 -1.31 2.21
N VAL A 373 -36.40 -1.86 2.24
CA VAL A 373 -37.50 -1.41 3.10
C VAL A 373 -38.19 -2.62 3.70
N VAL A 374 -38.30 -2.64 5.03
CA VAL A 374 -38.99 -3.68 5.79
C VAL A 374 -40.39 -3.20 6.14
N ARG A 375 -41.42 -3.83 5.53
CA ARG A 375 -42.83 -3.54 5.83
C ARG A 375 -43.37 -4.50 6.88
N ASN A 376 -43.10 -5.79 6.69
CA ASN A 376 -43.40 -6.85 7.64
C ASN A 376 -42.10 -7.57 8.00
N HIS A 377 -41.90 -7.88 9.28
CA HIS A 377 -40.75 -8.67 9.72
C HIS A 377 -41.06 -10.17 9.56
N PHE A 378 -40.59 -11.03 10.47
CA PHE A 378 -40.95 -12.44 10.45
C PHE A 378 -42.41 -12.64 10.84
N THR A 379 -43.16 -13.44 10.07
CA THR A 379 -44.55 -13.82 10.40
C THR A 379 -44.67 -15.29 10.83
N SER A 380 -43.75 -16.13 10.36
CA SER A 380 -43.69 -17.56 10.66
C SER A 380 -42.29 -18.13 10.42
N ALA A 381 -41.98 -19.24 11.08
CA ALA A 381 -40.79 -20.04 10.85
C ALA A 381 -41.05 -21.55 11.06
N MET A 382 -40.41 -22.38 10.25
CA MET A 382 -40.31 -23.82 10.43
C MET A 382 -38.84 -24.18 10.68
N ILE A 383 -38.56 -24.60 11.91
CA ILE A 383 -37.22 -25.00 12.34
C ILE A 383 -37.11 -26.50 12.08
N HIS A 384 -36.57 -26.86 10.92
CA HIS A 384 -36.38 -28.26 10.56
C HIS A 384 -35.34 -28.91 11.46
N GLN A 385 -34.20 -28.24 11.65
CA GLN A 385 -33.12 -28.73 12.49
C GLN A 385 -32.28 -27.57 13.03
N TYR A 386 -32.25 -27.39 14.35
CA TYR A 386 -31.26 -26.54 15.03
C TYR A 386 -31.09 -27.00 16.48
N ARG A 387 -29.92 -27.56 16.81
CA ARG A 387 -29.63 -28.14 18.14
C ARG A 387 -30.72 -29.15 18.59
N LYS A 388 -31.56 -28.75 19.56
CA LYS A 388 -32.68 -29.55 20.10
C LYS A 388 -34.01 -29.29 19.41
N LEU A 389 -34.10 -28.22 18.61
CA LEU A 389 -35.28 -27.87 17.85
C LEU A 389 -35.29 -28.74 16.59
N ASN A 390 -36.35 -29.53 16.44
CA ASN A 390 -36.53 -30.43 15.31
C ASN A 390 -38.00 -30.41 14.90
N LYS A 391 -38.26 -30.03 13.64
CA LYS A 391 -39.61 -29.87 13.07
C LYS A 391 -40.54 -29.06 13.97
N LEU A 392 -40.05 -27.90 14.45
CA LEU A 392 -40.83 -26.97 15.26
C LEU A 392 -41.38 -25.87 14.37
N GLN A 393 -42.72 -25.74 14.33
CA GLN A 393 -43.39 -24.68 13.60
C GLN A 393 -43.81 -23.56 14.56
N ILE A 394 -43.49 -22.32 14.19
CA ILE A 394 -43.87 -21.11 14.91
C ILE A 394 -44.63 -20.21 13.92
N ASN A 395 -45.88 -19.88 14.26
CA ASN A 395 -46.74 -19.02 13.45
C ASN A 395 -47.21 -17.83 14.29
N ASN A 396 -47.83 -16.85 13.63
CA ASN A 396 -48.40 -15.66 14.28
C ASN A 396 -47.36 -14.82 15.01
N LEU A 397 -46.16 -14.69 14.45
CA LEU A 397 -45.16 -13.76 15.00
C LEU A 397 -45.63 -12.32 14.77
N THR A 398 -45.50 -11.48 15.79
CA THR A 398 -45.89 -10.06 15.80
C THR A 398 -44.69 -9.18 16.14
N LYS A 399 -44.89 -7.89 16.44
CA LYS A 399 -43.78 -7.00 16.84
C LYS A 399 -43.01 -7.50 18.06
N VAL A 400 -43.69 -7.99 19.11
CA VAL A 400 -43.05 -8.47 20.34
C VAL A 400 -43.46 -9.92 20.63
N ASN A 401 -42.48 -10.82 20.71
CA ASN A 401 -42.68 -12.25 20.82
C ASN A 401 -41.95 -12.79 22.06
N ILE A 402 -42.73 -13.27 23.04
CA ILE A 402 -42.24 -13.79 24.32
C ILE A 402 -42.15 -15.32 24.26
N PHE A 403 -40.96 -15.89 24.48
CA PHE A 403 -40.75 -17.33 24.57
C PHE A 403 -40.49 -17.77 26.00
N VAL A 404 -41.34 -18.64 26.52
CA VAL A 404 -41.31 -19.16 27.89
C VAL A 404 -41.35 -20.69 27.86
N GLY A 405 -41.08 -21.33 29.00
CA GLY A 405 -40.95 -22.78 29.10
C GLY A 405 -39.92 -23.20 30.14
N GLY A 406 -39.88 -24.49 30.43
CA GLY A 406 -38.93 -25.09 31.38
C GLY A 406 -37.45 -24.86 31.03
N ASN A 407 -36.57 -25.18 31.99
CA ASN A 407 -35.13 -25.14 31.75
C ASN A 407 -34.74 -26.13 30.65
N ASN A 408 -33.76 -25.75 29.82
CA ASN A 408 -33.17 -26.64 28.81
C ASN A 408 -34.12 -27.11 27.69
N ILE A 409 -35.27 -26.46 27.53
CA ILE A 409 -36.31 -26.78 26.54
C ILE A 409 -36.03 -26.22 25.13
N GLY A 410 -35.17 -25.20 25.02
CA GLY A 410 -34.77 -24.60 23.74
C GLY A 410 -35.04 -23.11 23.58
N LYS A 411 -35.48 -22.39 24.63
CA LYS A 411 -35.74 -20.93 24.62
C LYS A 411 -34.68 -20.09 23.89
N THR A 412 -33.44 -20.12 24.39
CA THR A 412 -32.31 -19.41 23.76
C THR A 412 -32.08 -19.88 22.32
N SER A 413 -32.28 -21.17 22.02
CA SER A 413 -32.09 -21.70 20.67
C SER A 413 -33.15 -21.21 19.67
N ILE A 414 -34.34 -20.83 20.13
CA ILE A 414 -35.34 -20.17 19.29
C ILE A 414 -34.87 -18.76 18.94
N LEU A 415 -34.36 -18.00 19.92
CA LEU A 415 -33.78 -16.67 19.65
C LEU A 415 -32.63 -16.74 18.63
N GLU A 416 -31.74 -17.72 18.81
CA GLU A 416 -30.63 -18.00 17.89
C GLU A 416 -31.12 -18.31 16.46
N THR A 417 -32.25 -19.01 16.33
CA THR A 417 -32.85 -19.36 15.02
C THR A 417 -33.26 -18.09 14.27
N PHE A 418 -33.98 -17.17 14.91
CA PHE A 418 -34.40 -15.92 14.26
C PHE A 418 -33.20 -15.00 13.97
N TYR A 419 -32.20 -14.98 14.85
CA TYR A 419 -30.93 -14.30 14.58
C TYR A 419 -30.28 -14.86 13.30
N LEU A 420 -30.09 -16.18 13.20
CA LEU A 420 -29.51 -16.80 12.00
C LEU A 420 -30.35 -16.56 10.73
N ALA A 421 -31.67 -16.74 10.82
CA ALA A 421 -32.58 -16.53 9.69
C ALA A 421 -32.48 -15.10 9.13
N SER A 422 -32.30 -14.10 9.99
CA SER A 422 -32.11 -12.70 9.56
C SER A 422 -30.81 -12.45 8.77
N GLN A 423 -29.84 -13.36 8.88
CA GLN A 423 -28.47 -13.19 8.38
C GLN A 423 -28.18 -13.99 7.11
N LEU A 424 -29.13 -14.77 6.57
CA LEU A 424 -28.99 -15.52 5.32
C LEU A 424 -27.67 -16.33 5.23
N ASN A 425 -26.81 -16.02 4.24
CA ASN A 425 -25.52 -16.68 4.02
C ASN A 425 -24.35 -16.00 4.75
N ASN A 426 -24.62 -15.10 5.70
CA ASN A 426 -23.58 -14.47 6.53
C ASN A 426 -23.15 -15.42 7.66
N LEU A 427 -22.11 -16.21 7.41
CA LEU A 427 -21.54 -17.16 8.37
C LEU A 427 -20.99 -16.51 9.66
N ASN A 428 -20.78 -15.19 9.69
CA ASN A 428 -20.34 -14.51 10.90
C ASN A 428 -21.38 -14.57 12.01
N ALA A 429 -22.67 -14.56 11.66
CA ALA A 429 -23.75 -14.71 12.62
C ALA A 429 -23.67 -16.05 13.37
N PHE A 430 -23.36 -17.13 12.64
CA PHE A 430 -23.13 -18.44 13.22
C PHE A 430 -21.89 -18.46 14.13
N LEU A 431 -20.78 -17.89 13.68
CA LEU A 431 -19.56 -17.80 14.49
C LEU A 431 -19.79 -16.99 15.78
N GLU A 432 -20.53 -15.89 15.71
CA GLU A 432 -20.87 -15.10 16.89
C GLU A 432 -21.70 -15.89 17.90
N LEU A 433 -22.68 -16.67 17.44
CA LEU A 433 -23.45 -17.55 18.32
C LEU A 433 -22.59 -18.65 18.95
N GLU A 434 -21.66 -19.24 18.19
CA GLU A 434 -20.73 -20.23 18.74
C GLU A 434 -19.73 -19.61 19.72
N LYS A 435 -19.28 -18.36 19.48
CA LYS A 435 -18.52 -17.58 20.48
C LYS A 435 -19.35 -17.38 21.73
N PHE A 436 -20.60 -16.96 21.56
CA PHE A 436 -21.61 -16.74 22.60
C PHE A 436 -21.99 -18.02 23.37
N ARG A 437 -21.82 -19.21 22.81
CA ARG A 437 -21.96 -20.47 23.56
C ARG A 437 -20.67 -20.90 24.22
N GLY A 438 -19.54 -20.78 23.52
CA GLY A 438 -18.23 -21.33 23.93
C GLY A 438 -17.44 -20.56 24.99
N LYS A 439 -17.81 -19.30 25.28
CA LYS A 439 -17.18 -18.44 26.33
C LYS A 439 -15.86 -17.84 25.86
N PHE A 440 -15.75 -17.65 24.55
CA PHE A 440 -14.62 -16.99 23.92
C PHE A 440 -14.78 -15.46 23.96
N ASN A 441 -13.73 -14.77 24.39
CA ASN A 441 -13.65 -13.30 24.38
C ASN A 441 -13.14 -12.77 23.02
N ASP A 442 -12.31 -13.56 22.33
CA ASP A 442 -11.65 -13.19 21.07
C ASP A 442 -11.99 -14.20 19.96
N ASP A 443 -10.98 -14.81 19.35
CA ASP A 443 -11.15 -15.79 18.27
C ASP A 443 -11.67 -17.12 18.79
N ILE A 444 -12.49 -17.74 17.95
CA ILE A 444 -13.07 -19.05 18.23
C ILE A 444 -12.11 -20.14 17.75
N ASN A 445 -11.84 -21.12 18.61
CA ASN A 445 -11.01 -22.25 18.24
C ASN A 445 -11.70 -23.08 17.12
N PRO A 446 -11.09 -23.26 15.96
CA PRO A 446 -11.62 -24.10 14.86
C PRO A 446 -12.03 -25.51 15.29
N LEU A 447 -11.28 -26.13 16.18
CA LEU A 447 -11.59 -27.45 16.75
C LEU A 447 -12.83 -27.43 17.66
N TRP A 448 -13.15 -26.28 18.26
CA TRP A 448 -14.39 -26.11 18.99
C TRP A 448 -15.59 -26.12 18.04
N ILE A 449 -15.50 -25.44 16.90
CA ILE A 449 -16.58 -25.40 15.91
C ILE A 449 -16.82 -26.81 15.37
N ASP A 450 -15.77 -27.47 14.88
CA ASP A 450 -15.85 -28.82 14.33
C ASP A 450 -16.49 -29.82 15.31
N LYS A 451 -16.09 -29.75 16.58
CA LYS A 451 -16.65 -30.62 17.63
C LYS A 451 -18.12 -30.34 17.96
N ASN A 452 -18.54 -29.07 17.96
CA ASN A 452 -19.86 -28.66 18.42
C ASN A 452 -20.89 -28.53 17.29
N PHE A 453 -20.44 -28.35 16.05
CA PHE A 453 -21.29 -28.25 14.87
C PHE A 453 -21.43 -29.60 14.17
N ASN A 454 -22.21 -30.49 14.79
CA ASN A 454 -22.31 -31.90 14.41
C ASN A 454 -23.58 -32.28 13.64
N LYS A 455 -24.50 -31.32 13.43
CA LYS A 455 -25.73 -31.52 12.66
C LYS A 455 -25.99 -30.26 11.83
N PRO A 456 -26.50 -30.41 10.59
CA PRO A 456 -26.84 -29.26 9.77
C PRO A 456 -27.92 -28.40 10.44
N ILE A 457 -27.93 -27.13 10.09
CA ILE A 457 -28.97 -26.17 10.48
C ILE A 457 -29.88 -25.99 9.27
N GLU A 458 -31.18 -26.14 9.46
CA GLU A 458 -32.16 -25.88 8.41
C GLU A 458 -33.35 -25.12 9.00
N ILE A 459 -33.56 -23.91 8.51
CA ILE A 459 -34.60 -23.00 8.98
C ILE A 459 -35.29 -22.41 7.77
N GLU A 460 -36.60 -22.66 7.66
CA GLU A 460 -37.49 -21.97 6.73
C GLU A 460 -38.21 -20.84 7.49
N SER A 461 -38.32 -19.66 6.90
CA SER A 461 -39.02 -18.54 7.51
C SER A 461 -39.68 -17.63 6.48
N THR A 462 -40.68 -16.86 6.91
CA THR A 462 -41.34 -15.85 6.06
C THR A 462 -41.04 -14.47 6.60
N PHE A 463 -40.33 -13.66 5.81
CA PHE A 463 -39.95 -12.28 6.16
C PHE A 463 -40.39 -11.33 5.04
N ASN A 464 -41.03 -10.22 5.38
CA ASN A 464 -41.58 -9.27 4.41
C ASN A 464 -42.54 -9.91 3.39
N GLY A 465 -43.21 -11.00 3.78
CA GLY A 465 -44.10 -11.80 2.93
C GLY A 465 -43.40 -12.78 2.00
N VAL A 466 -42.07 -12.89 2.05
CA VAL A 466 -41.26 -13.77 1.20
C VAL A 466 -40.74 -14.95 2.00
N SER A 467 -40.92 -16.17 1.48
CA SER A 467 -40.32 -17.37 2.08
C SER A 467 -38.82 -17.42 1.78
N ASN A 468 -38.04 -17.75 2.79
CA ASN A 468 -36.60 -17.99 2.69
C ASN A 468 -36.23 -19.26 3.46
N VAL A 469 -35.23 -19.97 2.95
CA VAL A 469 -34.66 -21.15 3.60
C VAL A 469 -33.18 -20.92 3.76
N ILE A 470 -32.67 -21.09 4.99
CA ILE A 470 -31.24 -21.14 5.27
C ILE A 470 -30.83 -22.58 5.61
N TYR A 471 -29.74 -23.02 5.02
CA TYR A 471 -29.12 -24.32 5.26
C TYR A 471 -27.64 -24.13 5.58
N LEU A 472 -27.20 -24.53 6.77
CA LEU A 472 -25.79 -24.52 7.14
C LEU A 472 -25.32 -25.94 7.38
N ASN A 473 -24.13 -26.28 6.89
CA ASN A 473 -23.52 -27.59 7.09
C ASN A 473 -22.01 -27.51 7.31
N SER A 474 -21.44 -28.57 7.88
CA SER A 474 -20.00 -28.78 8.01
C SER A 474 -19.61 -29.92 7.08
N GLU A 475 -18.65 -29.68 6.19
CA GLU A 475 -18.20 -30.67 5.21
C GLU A 475 -16.72 -30.49 4.84
N GLU A 476 -16.12 -31.55 4.29
CA GLU A 476 -14.79 -31.45 3.70
C GLU A 476 -14.85 -30.67 2.38
N THR A 477 -13.96 -29.69 2.20
CA THR A 477 -13.89 -28.92 0.97
C THR A 477 -13.30 -29.73 -0.19
N GLY A 478 -13.93 -29.59 -1.36
CA GLY A 478 -13.42 -30.08 -2.64
C GLY A 478 -12.42 -29.14 -3.30
N ASP A 479 -12.17 -27.95 -2.73
CA ASP A 479 -11.25 -26.97 -3.30
C ASP A 479 -9.78 -27.41 -3.23
N ASP A 480 -9.00 -26.98 -4.21
CA ASP A 480 -7.53 -27.16 -4.23
C ASP A 480 -6.86 -26.13 -3.31
N ILE A 481 -6.92 -26.41 -2.00
CA ILE A 481 -6.29 -25.60 -0.95
C ILE A 481 -5.13 -26.34 -0.29
N ASP A 482 -4.20 -25.58 0.30
CA ASP A 482 -3.22 -26.13 1.21
C ASP A 482 -3.91 -26.69 2.46
N LYS A 483 -4.00 -28.03 2.51
CA LYS A 483 -4.63 -28.80 3.59
C LYS A 483 -3.79 -28.88 4.86
N ALA A 484 -2.60 -28.28 4.92
CA ALA A 484 -1.81 -28.23 6.15
C ALA A 484 -2.60 -27.54 7.27
N GLY A 485 -2.97 -28.32 8.29
CA GLY A 485 -3.74 -27.86 9.45
C GLY A 485 -5.22 -27.57 9.14
N TYR A 486 -5.75 -27.97 7.98
CA TYR A 486 -7.18 -27.89 7.68
C TYR A 486 -8.01 -28.69 8.70
N VAL A 487 -9.14 -28.12 9.12
CA VAL A 487 -10.05 -28.73 10.09
C VAL A 487 -11.35 -29.15 9.39
N THR A 488 -12.14 -28.19 8.93
CA THR A 488 -13.42 -28.43 8.24
C THR A 488 -13.80 -27.19 7.42
N THR A 489 -14.85 -27.29 6.61
CA THR A 489 -15.48 -26.15 5.93
C THR A 489 -16.92 -26.02 6.37
N ILE A 490 -17.29 -24.80 6.78
CA ILE A 490 -18.67 -24.46 7.08
C ILE A 490 -19.27 -23.83 5.83
N SER A 491 -20.32 -24.43 5.29
CA SER A 491 -21.09 -23.89 4.19
C SER A 491 -22.42 -23.33 4.69
N ALA A 492 -22.84 -22.21 4.11
CA ALA A 492 -24.16 -21.63 4.28
C ALA A 492 -24.79 -21.39 2.92
N GLU A 493 -25.98 -21.94 2.71
CA GLU A 493 -26.84 -21.69 1.55
C GLU A 493 -28.11 -20.98 2.02
N ALA A 494 -28.52 -19.95 1.29
CA ALA A 494 -29.74 -19.21 1.54
C ALA A 494 -30.54 -19.07 0.24
N ASN A 495 -31.75 -19.61 0.24
CA ASN A 495 -32.66 -19.57 -0.90
C ASN A 495 -33.81 -18.60 -0.61
N LEU A 496 -33.97 -17.60 -1.49
CA LEU A 496 -35.06 -16.61 -1.43
C LEU A 496 -35.68 -16.52 -2.81
N GLU A 497 -36.97 -16.88 -2.92
CA GLU A 497 -37.69 -16.96 -4.20
C GLU A 497 -36.91 -17.77 -5.26
N ASN A 498 -36.38 -17.10 -6.29
CA ASN A 498 -35.60 -17.68 -7.39
C ASN A 498 -34.09 -17.40 -7.28
N THR A 499 -33.64 -16.83 -6.16
CA THR A 499 -32.23 -16.48 -5.92
C THR A 499 -31.63 -17.34 -4.83
N SER A 500 -30.40 -17.76 -5.04
CA SER A 500 -29.63 -18.53 -4.07
C SER A 500 -28.32 -17.80 -3.77
N TYR A 501 -27.95 -17.77 -2.50
CA TYR A 501 -26.71 -17.19 -2.00
C TYR A 501 -25.94 -18.25 -1.23
N ALA A 502 -24.64 -18.37 -1.48
CA ALA A 502 -23.79 -19.33 -0.82
C ALA A 502 -22.53 -18.66 -0.26
N SER A 503 -22.09 -19.14 0.90
CA SER A 503 -20.83 -18.76 1.53
C SER A 503 -20.15 -19.99 2.10
N GLU A 504 -18.83 -20.03 2.02
CA GLU A 504 -17.98 -21.07 2.58
C GLU A 504 -16.95 -20.42 3.51
N LEU A 505 -16.65 -21.10 4.61
CA LEU A 505 -15.63 -20.74 5.56
C LEU A 505 -14.73 -21.94 5.82
N HIS A 506 -13.51 -21.90 5.30
CA HIS A 506 -12.50 -22.92 5.58
C HIS A 506 -11.81 -22.62 6.91
N LEU A 507 -11.86 -23.59 7.82
CA LEU A 507 -11.28 -23.50 9.15
C LEU A 507 -9.96 -24.25 9.21
N PHE A 508 -8.93 -23.62 9.81
CA PHE A 508 -7.60 -24.19 9.96
C PHE A 508 -7.10 -24.09 11.40
N SER A 509 -6.38 -25.09 11.87
CA SER A 509 -5.81 -25.16 13.22
C SER A 509 -4.51 -24.36 13.39
N ASN A 510 -3.86 -24.00 12.30
CA ASN A 510 -2.50 -23.45 12.26
C ASN A 510 -2.39 -22.11 11.49
N LYS A 511 -3.50 -21.61 10.95
CA LYS A 511 -3.59 -20.33 10.24
C LYS A 511 -5.01 -19.77 10.34
N ASP A 512 -5.19 -18.54 9.90
CA ASP A 512 -6.49 -17.87 9.91
C ASP A 512 -7.51 -18.56 8.99
N ALA A 513 -8.79 -18.45 9.37
CA ALA A 513 -9.88 -18.97 8.56
C ALA A 513 -9.99 -18.23 7.22
N GLN A 514 -10.37 -18.95 6.16
CA GLN A 514 -10.48 -18.40 4.81
C GLN A 514 -11.95 -18.37 4.39
N PHE A 515 -12.47 -17.16 4.12
CA PHE A 515 -13.82 -16.95 3.61
C PHE A 515 -13.86 -16.99 2.09
N LYS A 516 -14.90 -17.63 1.55
CA LYS A 516 -15.20 -17.65 0.12
C LYS A 516 -16.68 -17.41 -0.09
N PHE A 517 -17.02 -16.33 -0.77
CA PHE A 517 -18.40 -16.00 -1.12
C PHE A 517 -18.40 -15.13 -2.38
N SER A 518 -19.44 -15.26 -3.21
CA SER A 518 -19.66 -14.36 -4.35
C SER A 518 -20.33 -13.06 -3.91
N LYS A 519 -21.31 -13.17 -3.00
CA LYS A 519 -22.02 -12.04 -2.39
C LYS A 519 -22.57 -12.45 -1.04
N MET A 520 -22.32 -11.64 -0.02
CA MET A 520 -22.93 -11.80 1.30
C MET A 520 -24.20 -10.94 1.39
N MET A 521 -25.30 -11.56 1.80
CA MET A 521 -26.61 -10.94 1.93
C MET A 521 -27.16 -11.10 3.36
N MET A 522 -28.06 -10.21 3.76
CA MET A 522 -28.86 -10.35 4.98
C MET A 522 -30.29 -9.90 4.70
N LEU A 523 -31.26 -10.34 5.51
CA LEU A 523 -32.64 -9.84 5.43
C LEU A 523 -32.77 -8.45 6.04
N CYS A 524 -32.21 -8.26 7.23
CA CYS A 524 -32.32 -7.04 8.01
C CYS A 524 -31.17 -6.93 9.04
N PRO A 525 -30.95 -5.75 9.63
CA PRO A 525 -30.12 -5.62 10.83
C PRO A 525 -30.63 -6.53 11.95
N ALA A 526 -29.73 -7.14 12.70
CA ALA A 526 -30.09 -7.99 13.83
C ALA A 526 -29.05 -7.89 14.95
N THR A 527 -29.53 -7.99 16.19
CA THR A 527 -28.66 -8.04 17.38
C THR A 527 -29.12 -9.15 18.32
N PHE A 528 -28.17 -9.66 19.10
CA PHE A 528 -28.42 -10.66 20.13
C PHE A 528 -27.75 -10.22 21.44
N THR A 529 -28.49 -10.25 22.54
CA THR A 529 -27.97 -9.87 23.86
C THR A 529 -28.49 -10.76 24.98
N SER A 530 -27.68 -10.92 26.03
CA SER A 530 -27.95 -11.77 27.19
C SER A 530 -27.19 -11.27 28.42
N PRO A 531 -27.76 -11.36 29.63
CA PRO A 531 -27.10 -10.91 30.86
C PRO A 531 -25.79 -11.64 31.16
N TYR A 532 -25.67 -12.91 30.73
CA TYR A 532 -24.46 -13.70 30.98
C TYR A 532 -23.27 -13.33 30.11
N ARG A 533 -23.45 -12.43 29.13
CA ARG A 533 -22.41 -12.04 28.19
C ARG A 533 -22.55 -10.63 27.70
N TYR A 534 -21.63 -9.82 28.19
CA TYR A 534 -21.45 -8.46 27.74
C TYR A 534 -20.61 -8.41 26.46
N ASN A 535 -21.22 -8.01 25.34
CA ASN A 535 -20.52 -7.76 24.08
C ASN A 535 -20.10 -6.28 24.00
N SER A 536 -18.96 -5.94 24.62
CA SER A 536 -18.46 -4.57 24.67
C SER A 536 -18.19 -3.96 23.28
N SER A 537 -17.81 -4.79 22.31
CA SER A 537 -17.57 -4.37 20.92
C SER A 537 -18.86 -3.96 20.23
N LEU A 538 -19.91 -4.80 20.33
CA LEU A 538 -21.22 -4.49 19.77
C LEU A 538 -21.84 -3.25 20.42
N LEU A 539 -21.72 -3.10 21.74
CA LEU A 539 -22.25 -1.93 22.43
C LEU A 539 -21.58 -0.62 21.98
N LYS A 540 -20.25 -0.63 21.80
CA LYS A 540 -19.52 0.53 21.27
C LYS A 540 -19.94 0.88 19.85
N LYS A 541 -20.19 -0.13 19.00
CA LYS A 541 -20.73 0.09 17.63
C LYS A 541 -22.13 0.68 17.67
N ALA A 542 -23.01 0.14 18.50
CA ALA A 542 -24.37 0.64 18.66
C ALA A 542 -24.39 2.09 19.16
N HIS A 543 -23.51 2.42 20.10
CA HIS A 543 -23.30 3.80 20.53
C HIS A 543 -22.78 4.71 19.41
N ALA A 544 -21.73 4.29 18.69
CA ALA A 544 -21.19 5.07 17.58
C ALA A 544 -22.26 5.36 16.51
N PHE A 545 -23.01 4.33 16.11
CA PHE A 545 -24.15 4.47 15.21
C PHE A 545 -25.21 5.44 15.73
N ALA A 546 -25.60 5.32 17.01
CA ALA A 546 -26.58 6.21 17.61
C ALA A 546 -26.11 7.68 17.63
N VAL A 547 -24.81 7.92 17.80
CA VAL A 547 -24.23 9.28 17.74
C VAL A 547 -24.17 9.80 16.30
N GLU A 548 -23.67 8.98 15.36
CA GLU A 548 -23.55 9.34 13.95
C GLU A 548 -24.90 9.67 13.31
N GLU A 549 -25.92 8.85 13.62
CA GLU A 549 -27.29 9.02 13.14
C GLU A 549 -28.13 9.97 14.00
N LYS A 550 -27.53 10.59 15.04
CA LYS A 550 -28.16 11.57 15.94
C LYS A 550 -29.37 11.05 16.73
N TYR A 551 -29.42 9.74 16.99
CA TYR A 551 -30.41 9.12 17.87
C TYR A 551 -30.00 9.12 19.35
N PHE A 552 -28.73 9.39 19.66
CA PHE A 552 -28.23 9.23 21.02
C PHE A 552 -28.92 10.15 22.04
N ASP A 553 -29.09 11.43 21.72
CA ASP A 553 -29.81 12.37 22.60
C ASP A 553 -31.27 11.91 22.81
N GLU A 554 -31.93 11.47 21.73
CA GLU A 554 -33.28 10.92 21.77
C GLU A 554 -33.38 9.67 22.65
N ILE A 555 -32.37 8.79 22.64
CA ILE A 555 -32.29 7.63 23.54
C ILE A 555 -32.27 8.07 25.00
N ILE A 556 -31.45 9.06 25.35
CA ILE A 556 -31.34 9.55 26.73
C ILE A 556 -32.65 10.21 27.17
N GLU A 557 -33.24 11.04 26.32
CA GLU A 557 -34.56 11.64 26.59
C GLU A 557 -35.62 10.57 26.79
N PHE A 558 -35.60 9.52 25.99
CA PHE A 558 -36.55 8.42 26.07
C PHE A 558 -36.39 7.61 27.36
N ILE A 559 -35.16 7.32 27.80
CA ILE A 559 -34.89 6.69 29.10
C ILE A 559 -35.40 7.60 30.24
N ARG A 560 -35.13 8.90 30.16
CA ARG A 560 -35.54 9.88 31.17
C ARG A 560 -37.07 9.98 31.29
N GLU A 561 -37.78 10.03 30.17
CA GLU A 561 -39.24 10.21 30.13
C GLU A 561 -39.99 8.97 30.65
N TYR A 562 -39.57 7.77 30.23
CA TYR A 562 -40.35 6.55 30.42
C TYR A 562 -39.83 5.62 31.52
N LEU A 563 -38.58 5.78 31.99
CA LEU A 563 -37.99 4.91 33.01
C LEU A 563 -37.56 5.66 34.26
N ASP A 564 -36.58 6.56 34.14
CA ASP A 564 -35.98 7.24 35.28
C ASP A 564 -35.75 8.74 35.02
N PRO A 565 -36.65 9.62 35.49
CA PRO A 565 -36.53 11.07 35.32
C PRO A 565 -35.29 11.68 35.96
N SER A 566 -34.61 10.98 36.87
CA SER A 566 -33.41 11.49 37.53
C SER A 566 -32.17 11.42 36.64
N ILE A 567 -32.21 10.68 35.53
CA ILE A 567 -31.08 10.58 34.59
C ILE A 567 -31.08 11.82 33.71
N GLU A 568 -30.05 12.65 33.84
CA GLU A 568 -29.91 13.87 33.06
C GLU A 568 -29.10 13.64 31.78
N LYS A 569 -28.05 12.81 31.88
CA LYS A 569 -27.13 12.55 30.79
C LYS A 569 -26.40 11.22 30.97
N ILE A 570 -26.08 10.55 29.86
CA ILE A 570 -25.12 9.45 29.82
C ILE A 570 -24.10 9.79 28.74
N GLU A 571 -22.80 9.77 29.07
CA GLU A 571 -21.73 10.12 28.13
C GLU A 571 -20.62 9.07 28.10
N LEU A 572 -20.08 8.81 26.91
CA LEU A 572 -18.86 8.03 26.76
C LEU A 572 -17.63 8.93 26.97
N VAL A 573 -16.84 8.64 28.00
CA VAL A 573 -15.58 9.33 28.29
C VAL A 573 -14.40 8.37 28.21
N ASN A 574 -13.21 8.88 27.92
CA ASN A 574 -11.98 8.10 27.96
C ASN A 574 -11.21 8.42 29.25
N ILE A 575 -11.11 7.46 30.16
CA ILE A 575 -10.37 7.55 31.42
C ILE A 575 -9.26 6.50 31.38
N ASN A 576 -7.99 6.91 31.52
CA ASN A 576 -6.84 5.99 31.55
C ASN A 576 -6.77 5.02 30.35
N LYS A 577 -7.08 5.49 29.13
CA LYS A 577 -7.17 4.69 27.88
C LYS A 577 -8.34 3.69 27.84
N GLU A 578 -9.27 3.74 28.78
CA GLU A 578 -10.50 2.97 28.75
C GLU A 578 -11.72 3.85 28.48
N SER A 579 -12.56 3.43 27.53
CA SER A 579 -13.84 4.08 27.27
C SER A 579 -14.88 3.62 28.28
N ARG A 580 -15.43 4.55 29.06
CA ARG A 580 -16.40 4.32 30.14
C ARG A 580 -17.64 5.18 29.93
N PHE A 581 -18.81 4.61 30.18
CA PHE A 581 -20.07 5.38 30.20
C PHE A 581 -20.27 5.99 31.59
N MET A 582 -20.44 7.30 31.65
CA MET A 582 -20.68 8.06 32.87
C MET A 582 -22.11 8.57 32.89
N VAL A 583 -22.79 8.40 34.00
CA VAL A 583 -24.17 8.84 34.23
C VAL A 583 -24.16 10.08 35.11
N THR A 584 -24.75 11.16 34.60
CA THR A 584 -25.10 12.35 35.38
C THR A 584 -26.56 12.23 35.79
N SER A 585 -26.82 12.37 37.09
CA SER A 585 -28.16 12.23 37.65
C SER A 585 -28.41 13.31 38.69
N SER A 586 -29.64 13.81 38.75
CA SER A 586 -30.06 14.83 39.71
C SER A 586 -29.99 14.36 41.18
N LEU A 587 -29.82 13.05 41.41
CA LEU A 587 -29.71 12.43 42.74
C LEU A 587 -28.26 12.31 43.24
N LEU A 588 -27.27 12.59 42.40
CA LEU A 588 -25.84 12.40 42.71
C LEU A 588 -25.09 13.74 42.59
N GLU A 589 -24.14 13.98 43.48
CA GLU A 589 -23.32 15.21 43.44
C GLU A 589 -22.34 15.23 42.25
N ASN A 590 -21.90 14.06 41.80
CA ASN A 590 -20.93 13.91 40.72
C ASN A 590 -21.39 12.82 39.75
N ALA A 591 -20.96 12.92 38.49
CA ALA A 591 -21.17 11.87 37.51
C ALA A 591 -20.45 10.59 37.96
N VAL A 592 -21.12 9.45 37.83
CA VAL A 592 -20.59 8.13 38.23
C VAL A 592 -20.54 7.20 37.04
N ASP A 593 -19.60 6.24 37.07
CA ASP A 593 -19.56 5.18 36.07
C ASP A 593 -20.90 4.41 36.08
N ILE A 594 -21.44 4.07 34.91
CA ILE A 594 -22.72 3.36 34.77
C ILE A 594 -22.72 2.04 35.57
N THR A 595 -21.56 1.42 35.75
CA THR A 595 -21.37 0.22 36.57
C THR A 595 -21.65 0.46 38.06
N LYS A 596 -21.52 1.71 38.53
CA LYS A 596 -21.84 2.13 39.90
C LYS A 596 -23.28 2.58 40.08
N TYR A 597 -23.98 2.91 38.99
CA TYR A 597 -25.40 3.29 39.04
C TYR A 597 -26.32 2.07 39.19
N GLY A 598 -25.93 0.92 38.64
CA GLY A 598 -26.59 -0.37 38.87
C GLY A 598 -26.67 -1.24 37.61
N GLU A 599 -26.77 -2.57 37.78
CA GLU A 599 -26.85 -3.52 36.65
C GLU A 599 -28.15 -3.37 35.84
N GLY A 600 -29.26 -2.99 36.47
CA GLY A 600 -30.53 -2.76 35.78
C GLY A 600 -30.44 -1.63 34.74
N LEU A 601 -29.83 -0.49 35.08
CA LEU A 601 -29.64 0.61 34.12
C LEU A 601 -28.70 0.20 32.99
N GLN A 602 -27.61 -0.52 33.29
CA GLN A 602 -26.70 -1.03 32.26
C GLN A 602 -27.45 -1.90 31.25
N ARG A 603 -28.30 -2.82 31.75
CA ARG A 603 -29.10 -3.73 30.91
C ARG A 603 -30.10 -2.97 30.04
N ILE A 604 -30.81 -2.01 30.62
CA ILE A 604 -31.76 -1.14 29.93
C ILE A 604 -31.06 -0.32 28.83
N PHE A 605 -29.93 0.31 29.17
CA PHE A 605 -29.16 1.13 28.26
C PHE A 605 -28.59 0.31 27.09
N GLU A 606 -28.05 -0.88 27.39
CA GLU A 606 -27.61 -1.84 26.38
C GLU A 606 -28.75 -2.21 25.42
N ILE A 607 -29.88 -2.69 25.95
CA ILE A 607 -31.04 -3.08 25.13
C ILE A 607 -31.51 -1.90 24.27
N THR A 608 -31.57 -0.70 24.84
CA THR A 608 -32.01 0.49 24.09
C THR A 608 -31.08 0.80 22.92
N LEU A 609 -29.77 0.82 23.16
CA LEU A 609 -28.77 1.04 22.10
C LEU A 609 -28.86 -0.04 21.01
N LEU A 610 -29.04 -1.30 21.39
CA LEU A 610 -29.15 -2.40 20.43
C LEU A 610 -30.46 -2.37 19.65
N MET A 611 -31.57 -1.94 20.25
CA MET A 611 -32.83 -1.73 19.52
C MET A 611 -32.67 -0.63 18.47
N VAL A 612 -32.03 0.49 18.81
CA VAL A 612 -31.76 1.56 17.82
C VAL A 612 -30.81 1.07 16.73
N TYR A 613 -29.76 0.33 17.08
CA TYR A 613 -28.84 -0.26 16.12
C TYR A 613 -29.51 -1.28 15.19
N SER A 614 -30.56 -1.97 15.67
CA SER A 614 -31.38 -2.91 14.91
C SER A 614 -32.58 -2.28 14.18
N ARG A 615 -32.63 -0.95 14.02
CA ARG A 615 -33.77 -0.25 13.38
C ARG A 615 -34.16 -0.88 12.03
N ASN A 616 -35.46 -1.09 11.81
CA ASN A 616 -36.04 -1.84 10.67
C ASN A 616 -35.58 -3.31 10.58
N GLY A 617 -35.26 -3.92 11.71
CA GLY A 617 -34.76 -5.29 11.78
C GLY A 617 -35.23 -5.99 13.05
N ILE A 618 -34.38 -6.84 13.62
CA ILE A 618 -34.76 -7.65 14.79
C ILE A 618 -33.80 -7.48 15.97
N ILE A 619 -34.30 -7.78 17.17
CA ILE A 619 -33.48 -7.96 18.36
C ILE A 619 -33.87 -9.24 19.08
N CYS A 620 -32.86 -10.01 19.48
CA CYS A 620 -32.98 -11.20 20.29
C CYS A 620 -32.47 -10.92 21.70
N ILE A 621 -33.35 -10.94 22.70
CA ILE A 621 -33.05 -10.62 24.09
C ILE A 621 -33.24 -11.87 24.95
N ASP A 622 -32.14 -12.54 25.29
CA ASP A 622 -32.20 -13.64 26.25
C ASP A 622 -32.31 -13.06 27.67
N GLU A 623 -33.19 -13.64 28.48
CA GLU A 623 -33.45 -13.26 29.87
C GLU A 623 -33.61 -11.75 30.07
N ILE A 624 -34.67 -11.22 29.47
CA ILE A 624 -34.94 -9.78 29.42
C ILE A 624 -35.07 -9.13 30.82
N ASP A 625 -35.56 -9.88 31.80
CA ASP A 625 -35.83 -9.44 33.17
C ASP A 625 -34.61 -9.47 34.10
N SER A 626 -33.49 -10.04 33.65
CA SER A 626 -32.30 -10.19 34.49
C SER A 626 -31.77 -8.83 34.98
N ALA A 627 -31.45 -8.76 36.27
CA ALA A 627 -30.97 -7.57 36.98
C ALA A 627 -31.95 -6.37 37.01
N ILE A 628 -33.21 -6.54 36.55
CA ILE A 628 -34.25 -5.52 36.63
C ILE A 628 -35.17 -5.82 37.81
N HIS A 629 -35.27 -4.88 38.74
CA HIS A 629 -36.14 -5.05 39.91
C HIS A 629 -37.62 -5.05 39.49
N LYS A 630 -38.43 -5.92 40.10
CA LYS A 630 -39.85 -6.12 39.76
C LYS A 630 -40.68 -4.84 39.68
N SER A 631 -40.37 -3.83 40.50
CA SER A 631 -41.10 -2.55 40.53
C SER A 631 -40.90 -1.73 39.26
N LEU A 632 -39.87 -2.02 38.47
CA LEU A 632 -39.56 -1.33 37.22
C LEU A 632 -40.07 -2.10 36.00
N LEU A 633 -40.42 -3.39 36.14
CA LEU A 633 -40.80 -4.25 35.01
C LEU A 633 -41.96 -3.67 34.18
N ILE A 634 -43.03 -3.19 34.82
CA ILE A 634 -44.18 -2.59 34.11
C ILE A 634 -43.75 -1.40 33.24
N LYS A 635 -42.93 -0.50 33.78
CA LYS A 635 -42.41 0.63 32.99
C LYS A 635 -41.48 0.15 31.88
N PHE A 636 -40.65 -0.84 32.17
CA PHE A 636 -39.65 -1.38 31.25
C PHE A 636 -40.25 -2.15 30.07
N THR A 637 -41.24 -3.00 30.29
CA THR A 637 -41.92 -3.72 29.21
C THR A 637 -42.64 -2.76 28.27
N GLY A 638 -43.35 -1.75 28.82
CA GLY A 638 -44.01 -0.72 28.02
C GLY A 638 -43.00 0.16 27.28
N PHE A 639 -41.84 0.42 27.87
CA PHE A 639 -40.70 1.07 27.22
C PHE A 639 -40.18 0.27 26.02
N VAL A 640 -40.00 -1.05 26.17
CA VAL A 640 -39.57 -1.95 25.08
C VAL A 640 -40.58 -1.95 23.93
N GLN A 641 -41.89 -2.07 24.21
CA GLN A 641 -42.91 -2.03 23.16
C GLN A 641 -42.92 -0.68 22.41
N ARG A 642 -42.80 0.44 23.13
CA ARG A 642 -42.69 1.76 22.49
C ARG A 642 -41.44 1.89 21.61
N LEU A 643 -40.29 1.37 22.04
CA LEU A 643 -39.08 1.35 21.21
C LEU A 643 -39.25 0.48 19.97
N ALA A 644 -39.88 -0.68 20.11
CA ALA A 644 -40.14 -1.61 19.02
C ALA A 644 -40.96 -0.94 17.91
N ASP A 645 -41.98 -0.18 18.28
CA ASP A 645 -42.79 0.58 17.32
C ASP A 645 -42.02 1.78 16.74
N LYS A 646 -41.38 2.57 17.60
CA LYS A 646 -40.65 3.79 17.20
C LYS A 646 -39.55 3.51 16.19
N TYR A 647 -38.76 2.47 16.41
CA TYR A 647 -37.64 2.09 15.54
C TYR A 647 -37.97 0.95 14.57
N ASN A 648 -39.24 0.54 14.51
CA ASN A 648 -39.71 -0.55 13.67
C ASN A 648 -38.84 -1.81 13.83
N VAL A 649 -38.72 -2.31 15.04
CA VAL A 649 -37.89 -3.48 15.40
C VAL A 649 -38.78 -4.61 15.89
N GLN A 650 -38.59 -5.82 15.36
CA GLN A 650 -39.22 -7.01 15.90
C GLN A 650 -38.40 -7.58 17.07
N VAL A 651 -39.04 -7.77 18.21
CA VAL A 651 -38.43 -8.24 19.45
C VAL A 651 -38.75 -9.71 19.64
N PHE A 652 -37.70 -10.52 19.81
CA PHE A 652 -37.76 -11.89 20.26
C PHE A 652 -37.11 -11.95 21.63
N LEU A 653 -37.83 -12.38 22.65
CA LEU A 653 -37.32 -12.37 24.01
C LEU A 653 -37.63 -13.66 24.76
N THR A 654 -36.82 -13.95 25.78
CA THR A 654 -37.08 -15.02 26.73
C THR A 654 -37.12 -14.44 28.14
N THR A 655 -37.89 -15.08 29.00
CA THR A 655 -37.94 -14.75 30.43
C THR A 655 -38.19 -16.00 31.26
N HIS A 656 -37.69 -15.97 32.49
CA HIS A 656 -38.02 -16.93 33.53
C HIS A 656 -38.98 -16.36 34.58
N SER A 657 -39.33 -15.08 34.50
CA SER A 657 -40.16 -14.39 35.48
C SER A 657 -41.61 -14.32 35.03
N LYS A 658 -42.52 -14.81 35.89
CA LYS A 658 -43.96 -14.61 35.69
C LYS A 658 -44.30 -13.12 35.78
N GLU A 659 -43.68 -12.42 36.72
CA GLU A 659 -43.85 -10.99 36.92
C GLU A 659 -43.46 -10.18 35.68
N CYS A 660 -42.46 -10.64 34.91
CA CYS A 660 -42.10 -10.02 33.64
C CYS A 660 -43.18 -10.27 32.56
N ILE A 661 -43.74 -11.48 32.49
CA ILE A 661 -44.83 -11.81 31.56
C ILE A 661 -46.07 -10.97 31.87
N ASP A 662 -46.47 -10.92 33.14
CA ASP A 662 -47.60 -10.11 33.61
C ASP A 662 -47.35 -8.63 33.29
N ALA A 663 -46.13 -8.13 33.54
CA ALA A 663 -45.77 -6.76 33.23
C ALA A 663 -45.90 -6.38 31.75
N PHE A 664 -45.83 -7.32 30.79
CA PHE A 664 -46.04 -7.02 29.38
C PHE A 664 -47.50 -6.71 29.03
N VAL A 665 -48.45 -7.21 29.82
CA VAL A 665 -49.90 -6.99 29.60
C VAL A 665 -50.51 -5.98 30.57
N GLU A 666 -49.78 -5.63 31.64
CA GLU A 666 -50.19 -4.67 32.68
C GLU A 666 -49.61 -3.24 32.49
N ASN A 667 -48.87 -2.98 31.41
CA ASN A 667 -48.12 -1.73 31.21
C ASN A 667 -48.86 -0.62 30.43
N ASP A 668 -50.17 -0.77 30.26
CA ASP A 668 -51.05 0.14 29.53
C ASP A 668 -50.68 0.36 28.04
N TYR A 669 -49.88 -0.53 27.44
CA TYR A 669 -49.60 -0.52 26.00
C TYR A 669 -50.56 -1.47 25.24
N PRO A 670 -50.91 -1.20 23.97
CA PRO A 670 -51.75 -2.10 23.19
C PRO A 670 -51.13 -3.50 23.04
N ASP A 671 -51.94 -4.53 23.29
CA ASP A 671 -51.54 -5.94 23.28
C ASP A 671 -51.71 -6.63 21.92
N ASP A 672 -52.12 -5.88 20.88
CA ASP A 672 -52.41 -6.42 19.54
C ASP A 672 -51.16 -6.94 18.81
N GLU A 673 -50.01 -6.32 19.09
CA GLU A 673 -48.70 -6.66 18.52
C GLU A 673 -47.84 -7.49 19.48
N LEU A 674 -48.43 -7.99 20.57
CA LEU A 674 -47.80 -8.85 21.56
C LEU A 674 -48.21 -10.30 21.36
N THR A 675 -47.26 -11.22 21.43
CA THR A 675 -47.51 -12.67 21.42
C THR A 675 -46.64 -13.39 22.42
N ALA A 676 -47.17 -14.49 22.94
CA ALA A 676 -46.47 -15.36 23.87
C ALA A 676 -46.53 -16.82 23.39
N PHE A 677 -45.41 -17.51 23.58
CA PHE A 677 -45.16 -18.87 23.12
C PHE A 677 -44.64 -19.69 24.29
N ALA A 678 -45.44 -20.66 24.75
CA ALA A 678 -45.06 -21.61 25.78
C ALA A 678 -44.48 -22.88 25.15
N LEU A 679 -43.24 -23.22 25.53
CA LEU A 679 -42.52 -24.39 25.04
C LEU A 679 -42.69 -25.56 26.01
N GLU A 680 -43.26 -26.65 25.50
CA GLU A 680 -43.55 -27.85 26.28
C GLU A 680 -43.15 -29.11 25.51
N LEU A 681 -42.85 -30.19 26.23
CA LEU A 681 -42.71 -31.51 25.60
C LEU A 681 -44.05 -32.22 25.63
N ASP A 682 -44.49 -32.74 24.49
CA ASP A 682 -45.63 -33.65 24.43
C ASP A 682 -45.32 -34.97 25.16
N ASN A 683 -46.34 -35.82 25.29
CA ASN A 683 -46.22 -37.13 25.93
C ASN A 683 -45.21 -38.08 25.23
N ASN A 684 -44.80 -37.77 23.99
CA ASN A 684 -43.83 -38.52 23.21
C ASN A 684 -42.43 -37.88 23.25
N GLY A 685 -42.23 -36.82 24.03
CA GLY A 685 -40.97 -36.09 24.14
C GLY A 685 -40.67 -35.17 22.95
N LYS A 686 -41.66 -34.89 22.08
CA LYS A 686 -41.57 -33.94 20.98
C LYS A 686 -41.85 -32.53 21.51
N LEU A 687 -41.03 -31.57 21.10
CA LEU A 687 -41.22 -30.16 21.47
C LEU A 687 -42.42 -29.57 20.72
N GLU A 688 -43.33 -28.95 21.47
CA GLU A 688 -44.48 -28.19 20.97
C GLU A 688 -44.37 -26.72 21.42
N CYS A 689 -45.00 -25.84 20.62
CA CYS A 689 -45.00 -24.40 20.85
C CYS A 689 -46.45 -23.91 20.92
N ASN A 690 -46.94 -23.66 22.13
CA ASN A 690 -48.29 -23.22 22.39
C ASN A 690 -48.39 -21.70 22.26
N PHE A 691 -49.22 -21.24 21.33
CA PHE A 691 -49.39 -19.82 21.01
C PHE A 691 -50.51 -19.16 21.83
N LEU A 692 -50.24 -17.95 22.32
CA LEU A 692 -51.20 -17.04 22.91
C LEU A 692 -51.03 -15.64 22.32
N SER A 693 -52.11 -15.06 21.77
CA SER A 693 -52.15 -13.64 21.43
C SER A 693 -52.12 -12.77 22.69
N GLY A 694 -51.54 -11.57 22.65
CA GLY A 694 -51.41 -10.67 23.79
C GLY A 694 -52.74 -10.37 24.50
N ASN A 695 -53.79 -10.01 23.74
CA ASN A 695 -55.14 -9.82 24.28
C ASN A 695 -55.68 -11.05 25.05
N LYS A 696 -55.35 -12.25 24.57
CA LYS A 696 -55.75 -13.50 25.25
C LYS A 696 -54.93 -13.76 26.49
N LEU A 697 -53.62 -13.51 26.43
CA LEU A 697 -52.73 -13.61 27.58
C LEU A 697 -53.21 -12.68 28.70
N LYS A 698 -53.47 -11.42 28.38
CA LYS A 698 -54.02 -10.42 29.32
C LYS A 698 -55.29 -10.91 30.00
N GLN A 699 -56.26 -11.38 29.20
CA GLN A 699 -57.50 -11.93 29.74
C GLN A 699 -57.24 -13.07 30.74
N LEU A 700 -56.31 -13.99 30.44
CA LEU A 700 -56.01 -15.13 31.30
C LEU A 700 -55.24 -14.72 32.56
N VAL A 701 -54.33 -13.75 32.46
CA VAL A 701 -53.63 -13.16 33.61
C VAL A 701 -54.64 -12.49 34.54
N GLU A 702 -55.53 -11.64 34.03
CA GLU A 702 -56.54 -10.95 34.83
C GLU A 702 -57.59 -11.89 35.44
N THR A 703 -58.01 -12.93 34.72
CA THR A 703 -59.12 -13.80 35.16
C THR A 703 -58.66 -14.90 36.13
N ILE A 704 -57.52 -15.54 35.85
CA ILE A 704 -57.07 -16.74 36.59
C ILE A 704 -55.62 -16.69 37.03
N ASN A 705 -54.92 -15.56 36.83
CA ASN A 705 -53.51 -15.39 37.15
C ASN A 705 -52.63 -16.49 36.52
N ILE A 706 -52.87 -16.78 35.23
CA ILE A 706 -52.20 -17.88 34.52
C ILE A 706 -50.67 -17.75 34.60
N ASP A 707 -49.99 -18.89 34.72
CA ASP A 707 -48.54 -19.00 34.54
C ASP A 707 -48.29 -19.90 33.33
N ILE A 708 -47.62 -19.35 32.32
CA ILE A 708 -47.39 -20.00 31.03
C ILE A 708 -45.95 -20.52 30.89
N ARG A 709 -45.15 -20.49 31.96
CA ARG A 709 -43.73 -20.89 31.99
C ARG A 709 -43.50 -22.39 32.09
#